data_AF-A0A4U3FE37-F1
#
_entry.id   AF-A0A4U3FE37-F1
#
_cell.length_a   1.000
_cell.length_b   1.000
_cell.length_c   1.000
_cell.angle_alpha   90.00
_cell.angle_beta   90.00
_cell.angle_gamma   90.00
#
_symmetry.space_group_name_H-M   'P 1'
#
loop_
_entity.id
_entity.type
_entity.pdbx_description
1 polymer ?
#
loop_
_entity_poly.entity_id
_entity_poly.type
_entity_poly.pdbx_seq_one_letter_code
_entity_poly.pdbx_strand_id
1 'polypeptide(L)'
;MQNQSQWRKGWLYVCIFSLLVICVPQAKTAEAALDGSEGLVGNRIPVGTTYTSSTYDPTFEPQNIGDGDWYSIWKVSANTGIIQMKFAEAVNLKSVQVSTGGIGDRYETYTIRGLQNGYWRNIATRTFHVTTGGNQALTPISVQIGWYDGISIAVSSTRNWVMMSEVHLVPTTTSTPPAQLPALNKNEQVSLSWKPIADVDHYQIRYGTTSGQYTDTVTVASDTYNNFTVPNLATGVTYYFAVAGVRNGIRTNYSNEVGGMRIRGNPFPENTGKGASSEYYRNPVEYTMDGDILSKWKTQNNSKNATLSYGIRYPLYIDELQFVITAPVESDITYKIYEQGRNGNTLIGQKTVHVAGSLSPVRIESIPIEPDWYQLLKIEISSTAAPVEVNELLYISDRSSMTGLQATPQNGQVHLTWDAVPEADEYRITYMKQYPDVLNGQTITVQADTYQDYTVTGLDNNSVPYYFVVNAVINGQNQNYSNLVHATPMSYAIGDPVPKGTTVTTLGYYDNKPPENTIDGDLSTYWIPNTGDHKSGTINYRFPKPVQLSAIQLVSMLNVPGKQAFTIYGLQGNNWNLLYDGKIQAYFNPFGGVLPAIPVPPGKYEGIMILTETTTTWVTFQELLLFYDANTNGTVLTDTYSPLSIPTVSTDTY
;
A
#
# COMPACT_ATOMS: atom_id res chain seq x y z
N MET A 1 33.85 -53.94 36.76
CA MET A 1 34.41 -55.09 36.03
C MET A 1 34.72 -54.64 34.61
N GLN A 2 36.01 -54.75 34.20
CA GLN A 2 36.60 -54.73 32.83
C GLN A 2 36.08 -53.63 31.86
N ASN A 3 36.80 -52.59 31.44
CA ASN A 3 38.16 -52.44 30.87
C ASN A 3 38.49 -53.41 29.71
N GLN A 4 38.59 -52.88 28.48
CA GLN A 4 39.54 -53.18 27.37
C GLN A 4 39.18 -52.26 26.16
N SER A 5 40.00 -51.27 25.79
CA SER A 5 41.16 -51.31 24.84
C SER A 5 40.73 -51.31 23.36
N GLN A 6 41.38 -50.70 22.37
CA GLN A 6 42.39 -49.65 22.17
C GLN A 6 42.53 -49.49 20.63
N TRP A 7 42.69 -48.25 20.15
CA TRP A 7 43.47 -47.77 19.00
C TRP A 7 43.76 -48.65 17.75
N ARG A 8 43.49 -48.11 16.54
CA ARG A 8 44.53 -47.68 15.56
C ARG A 8 43.97 -47.01 14.29
N LYS A 9 44.74 -46.02 13.82
CA LYS A 9 44.57 -45.21 12.60
C LYS A 9 44.80 -46.00 11.31
N GLY A 10 44.12 -45.63 10.23
CA GLY A 10 44.46 -46.00 8.85
C GLY A 10 43.74 -45.09 7.85
N TRP A 11 44.52 -44.31 7.09
CA TRP A 11 44.06 -43.39 6.06
C TRP A 11 43.40 -44.11 4.88
N LEU A 12 42.32 -43.56 4.33
CA LEU A 12 42.05 -43.68 2.90
C LEU A 12 41.28 -42.43 2.43
N TYR A 13 41.95 -41.66 1.56
CA TYR A 13 41.33 -40.62 0.74
C TYR A 13 40.41 -41.27 -0.30
N VAL A 14 39.14 -40.89 -0.33
CA VAL A 14 38.29 -40.99 -1.52
C VAL A 14 37.52 -39.69 -1.65
N CYS A 15 38.01 -38.83 -2.55
CA CYS A 15 37.28 -37.67 -3.05
C CYS A 15 36.30 -38.14 -4.12
N ILE A 16 34.99 -38.12 -3.86
CA ILE A 16 33.97 -38.08 -4.92
C ILE A 16 32.81 -37.17 -4.48
N PHE A 17 32.78 -35.99 -5.10
CA PHE A 17 31.68 -35.04 -5.31
C PHE A 17 30.38 -35.24 -4.50
N SER A 18 30.18 -34.40 -3.49
CA SER A 18 28.85 -34.08 -2.97
C SER A 18 28.42 -32.73 -3.56
N LEU A 19 27.37 -32.75 -4.38
CA LEU A 19 26.66 -31.55 -4.81
C LEU A 19 26.17 -30.80 -3.57
N LEU A 20 26.74 -29.62 -3.32
CA LEU A 20 26.17 -28.62 -2.43
C LEU A 20 24.94 -28.06 -3.13
N VAL A 21 23.74 -28.48 -2.73
CA VAL A 21 22.52 -27.76 -3.04
C VAL A 21 22.55 -26.49 -2.19
N ILE A 22 22.86 -25.37 -2.84
CA ILE A 22 22.75 -24.04 -2.27
C ILE A 22 21.25 -23.77 -2.07
N CYS A 23 20.78 -23.88 -0.84
CA CYS A 23 19.48 -23.30 -0.45
C CYS A 23 19.64 -21.78 -0.45
N VAL A 24 19.24 -21.13 -1.54
CA VAL A 24 19.02 -19.69 -1.58
C VAL A 24 17.65 -19.42 -0.95
N PRO A 25 17.52 -18.69 0.16
CA PRO A 25 16.23 -18.18 0.58
C PRO A 25 15.77 -17.13 -0.45
N GLN A 26 14.58 -17.36 -1.02
CA GLN A 26 13.97 -16.54 -2.03
C GLN A 26 13.52 -15.21 -1.41
N ALA A 27 14.08 -14.10 -1.89
CA ALA A 27 13.66 -12.74 -1.55
C ALA A 27 12.18 -12.53 -1.91
N LYS A 28 11.37 -12.05 -0.96
CA LYS A 28 9.97 -11.67 -1.16
C LYS A 28 9.94 -10.26 -1.77
N THR A 29 9.31 -10.12 -2.93
CA THR A 29 8.98 -8.82 -3.54
C THR A 29 7.66 -8.31 -2.95
N ALA A 30 7.65 -7.06 -2.51
CA ALA A 30 6.48 -6.35 -1.98
C ALA A 30 5.49 -5.98 -3.09
N GLU A 31 4.19 -6.20 -2.87
CA GLU A 31 3.12 -5.47 -3.57
C GLU A 31 1.83 -5.47 -2.73
N ALA A 32 1.32 -4.24 -2.52
CA ALA A 32 -0.01 -3.79 -2.07
C ALA A 32 -0.71 -4.50 -0.90
N ALA A 33 -0.77 -3.79 0.23
CA ALA A 33 -1.45 -4.20 1.45
C ALA A 33 -2.98 -4.11 1.34
N LEU A 34 -3.65 -5.25 1.57
CA LEU A 34 -4.79 -5.40 2.49
C LEU A 34 -4.63 -6.80 3.13
N ASP A 35 -4.51 -6.80 4.46
CA ASP A 35 -4.34 -7.91 5.41
C ASP A 35 -3.01 -8.73 5.39
N GLY A 36 -2.56 -9.15 6.56
CA GLY A 36 -1.19 -9.53 6.88
C GLY A 36 -0.64 -10.76 6.15
N SER A 37 0.41 -10.58 5.34
CA SER A 37 1.34 -11.61 4.83
C SER A 37 0.80 -13.04 4.74
N GLU A 38 -0.31 -13.26 4.04
CA GLU A 38 -1.01 -14.55 4.00
C GLU A 38 -0.26 -15.61 3.17
N GLY A 39 0.92 -15.28 2.63
CA GLY A 39 1.81 -16.23 1.96
C GLY A 39 1.44 -16.55 0.51
N LEU A 40 0.39 -15.92 -0.04
CA LEU A 40 0.12 -15.93 -1.49
C LEU A 40 1.03 -14.94 -2.22
N VAL A 41 1.53 -15.35 -3.38
CA VAL A 41 2.52 -14.61 -4.21
C VAL A 41 2.07 -14.43 -5.67
N GLY A 42 0.84 -14.85 -6.01
CA GLY A 42 0.26 -14.65 -7.33
C GLY A 42 -0.75 -13.51 -7.35
N ASN A 43 -1.34 -13.28 -8.52
CA ASN A 43 -2.45 -12.35 -8.70
C ASN A 43 -3.78 -13.01 -8.36
N ARG A 44 -4.78 -12.22 -7.98
CA ARG A 44 -6.16 -12.71 -7.80
C ARG A 44 -6.73 -13.29 -9.09
N ILE A 45 -7.78 -14.10 -8.95
CA ILE A 45 -8.56 -14.57 -10.10
C ILE A 45 -9.14 -13.35 -10.84
N PRO A 46 -9.04 -13.27 -12.18
CA PRO A 46 -9.60 -12.14 -12.92
C PRO A 46 -11.10 -11.99 -12.69
N VAL A 47 -11.56 -10.76 -12.53
CA VAL A 47 -12.98 -10.43 -12.42
C VAL A 47 -13.72 -10.86 -13.71
N GLY A 48 -14.98 -11.26 -13.57
CA GLY A 48 -15.75 -11.87 -14.65
C GLY A 48 -15.50 -13.38 -14.83
N THR A 49 -14.62 -13.98 -14.03
CA THR A 49 -14.45 -15.42 -14.01
C THR A 49 -15.74 -16.11 -13.59
N THR A 50 -16.18 -17.08 -14.39
CA THR A 50 -17.32 -17.93 -14.04
C THR A 50 -16.84 -19.17 -13.32
N TYR A 51 -17.53 -19.52 -12.24
CA TYR A 51 -17.17 -20.65 -11.38
C TYR A 51 -18.18 -21.78 -11.55
N THR A 52 -17.70 -23.01 -11.64
CA THR A 52 -18.52 -24.22 -11.49
C THR A 52 -17.84 -25.17 -10.53
N SER A 53 -18.59 -25.94 -9.75
CA SER A 53 -18.04 -26.88 -8.78
C SER A 53 -18.81 -28.20 -8.76
N SER A 54 -18.17 -29.24 -8.24
CA SER A 54 -18.78 -30.57 -8.07
C SER A 54 -19.94 -30.58 -7.07
N THR A 55 -20.01 -29.59 -6.18
CA THR A 55 -21.10 -29.38 -5.22
C THR A 55 -21.35 -27.88 -5.06
N TYR A 56 -22.63 -27.50 -4.95
CA TYR A 56 -23.07 -26.13 -4.65
C TYR A 56 -23.65 -26.08 -3.24
N ASP A 57 -23.08 -25.21 -2.41
CA ASP A 57 -23.61 -24.83 -1.11
C ASP A 57 -23.64 -23.29 -1.07
N PRO A 58 -24.80 -22.65 -0.89
CA PRO A 58 -24.90 -21.18 -0.88
C PRO A 58 -24.15 -20.53 0.30
N THR A 59 -23.70 -21.31 1.29
CA THR A 59 -22.86 -20.84 2.40
C THR A 59 -21.37 -20.87 2.06
N PHE A 60 -20.98 -21.73 1.11
CA PHE A 60 -19.58 -22.01 0.73
C PHE A 60 -19.45 -22.00 -0.79
N GLU A 61 -19.84 -20.88 -1.37
CA GLU A 61 -19.96 -20.71 -2.81
C GLU A 61 -18.59 -20.82 -3.49
N PRO A 62 -18.53 -21.30 -4.75
CA PRO A 62 -17.26 -21.47 -5.43
C PRO A 62 -16.56 -20.14 -5.73
N GLN A 63 -17.27 -19.02 -5.84
CA GLN A 63 -16.65 -17.70 -6.02
C GLN A 63 -15.80 -17.22 -4.84
N ASN A 64 -16.00 -17.78 -3.64
CA ASN A 64 -15.24 -17.43 -2.44
C ASN A 64 -13.72 -17.61 -2.66
N ILE A 65 -13.30 -18.57 -3.49
CA ILE A 65 -11.86 -18.81 -3.72
C ILE A 65 -11.15 -17.75 -4.59
N GLY A 66 -11.85 -16.70 -5.00
CA GLY A 66 -11.30 -15.63 -5.84
C GLY A 66 -11.86 -14.26 -5.52
N ASP A 67 -12.50 -14.09 -4.35
CA ASP A 67 -13.02 -12.81 -3.88
C ASP A 67 -11.94 -11.97 -3.17
N GLY A 68 -10.79 -12.58 -2.88
CA GLY A 68 -9.68 -11.92 -2.21
C GLY A 68 -9.90 -11.71 -0.71
N ASP A 69 -10.87 -12.43 -0.14
CA ASP A 69 -11.10 -12.56 1.29
C ASP A 69 -10.65 -13.95 1.75
N TRP A 70 -9.50 -13.98 2.40
CA TRP A 70 -8.89 -15.22 2.88
C TRP A 70 -9.76 -16.06 3.82
N TYR A 71 -10.79 -15.47 4.43
CA TYR A 71 -11.67 -16.13 5.39
C TYR A 71 -12.94 -16.70 4.76
N SER A 72 -13.28 -16.29 3.53
CA SER A 72 -14.31 -16.98 2.76
C SER A 72 -13.74 -18.33 2.30
N ILE A 73 -14.58 -19.37 2.24
CA ILE A 73 -14.15 -20.68 1.76
C ILE A 73 -15.16 -21.27 0.80
N TRP A 74 -14.65 -22.00 -0.19
CA TRP A 74 -15.39 -23.05 -0.86
C TRP A 74 -15.16 -24.37 -0.11
N LYS A 75 -16.21 -25.17 0.05
CA LYS A 75 -16.17 -26.43 0.81
C LYS A 75 -16.98 -27.54 0.14
N VAL A 76 -16.48 -28.77 0.23
CA VAL A 76 -17.18 -29.98 -0.19
C VAL A 76 -17.25 -30.97 0.96
N SER A 77 -18.43 -31.52 1.24
CA SER A 77 -18.64 -32.58 2.25
C SER A 77 -18.19 -33.97 1.79
N ALA A 78 -17.00 -34.05 1.20
CA ALA A 78 -16.35 -35.26 0.71
C ALA A 78 -14.83 -35.15 0.81
N ASN A 79 -14.13 -36.24 0.53
CA ASN A 79 -12.68 -36.29 0.42
C ASN A 79 -12.16 -35.89 -0.98
N THR A 80 -13.05 -35.61 -1.92
CA THR A 80 -12.71 -35.12 -3.26
C THR A 80 -13.62 -33.97 -3.65
N GLY A 81 -13.07 -32.99 -4.36
CA GLY A 81 -13.83 -31.88 -4.92
C GLY A 81 -13.23 -31.40 -6.24
N ILE A 82 -14.06 -30.81 -7.09
CA ILE A 82 -13.61 -30.16 -8.32
C ILE A 82 -14.21 -28.76 -8.36
N ILE A 83 -13.38 -27.77 -8.65
CA ILE A 83 -13.81 -26.43 -9.06
C ILE A 83 -13.24 -26.13 -10.44
N GLN A 84 -14.00 -25.38 -11.25
CA GLN A 84 -13.57 -24.86 -12.53
C GLN A 84 -13.80 -23.36 -12.55
N MET A 85 -12.81 -22.66 -13.05
CA MET A 85 -12.78 -21.23 -13.28
C MET A 85 -12.62 -21.03 -14.78
N LYS A 86 -13.61 -20.44 -15.44
CA LYS A 86 -13.48 -19.97 -16.82
C LYS A 86 -13.30 -18.47 -16.80
N PHE A 87 -12.14 -18.02 -17.25
CA PHE A 87 -11.79 -16.63 -17.22
C PHE A 87 -12.56 -15.89 -18.32
N ALA A 88 -12.87 -14.61 -18.07
CA ALA A 88 -13.40 -13.74 -19.13
C ALA A 88 -12.41 -13.60 -20.29
N GLU A 89 -11.11 -13.66 -19.98
CA GLU A 89 -10.02 -13.63 -20.94
C GLU A 89 -8.93 -14.64 -20.59
N ALA A 90 -8.25 -15.15 -21.62
CA ALA A 90 -7.16 -16.09 -21.40
C ALA A 90 -6.04 -15.47 -20.53
N VAL A 91 -5.50 -16.28 -19.62
CA VAL A 91 -4.44 -15.90 -18.68
C VAL A 91 -3.19 -16.73 -18.95
N ASN A 92 -2.04 -16.06 -19.03
CA ASN A 92 -0.74 -16.71 -19.06
C ASN A 92 -0.31 -17.13 -17.65
N LEU A 93 0.00 -18.41 -17.47
CA LEU A 93 0.31 -18.99 -16.16
C LEU A 93 1.64 -19.76 -16.19
N LYS A 94 2.41 -19.66 -15.10
CA LYS A 94 3.53 -20.58 -14.79
C LYS A 94 3.28 -21.41 -13.53
N SER A 95 2.44 -20.91 -12.61
CA SER A 95 2.02 -21.65 -11.43
C SER A 95 0.61 -21.26 -11.01
N VAL A 96 -0.06 -22.15 -10.28
CA VAL A 96 -1.29 -21.85 -9.53
C VAL A 96 -0.97 -22.02 -8.06
N GLN A 97 -1.37 -21.07 -7.23
CA GLN A 97 -1.23 -21.15 -5.79
C GLN A 97 -2.60 -21.28 -5.14
N VAL A 98 -2.71 -22.15 -4.16
CA VAL A 98 -3.96 -22.44 -3.45
C VAL A 98 -3.72 -22.20 -1.97
N SER A 99 -4.67 -21.54 -1.33
CA SER A 99 -4.84 -21.60 0.12
C SER A 99 -5.93 -22.59 0.47
N THR A 100 -5.65 -23.45 1.44
CA THR A 100 -6.61 -24.43 1.97
C THR A 100 -7.01 -24.07 3.39
N GLY A 101 -8.25 -24.40 3.76
CA GLY A 101 -8.72 -24.20 5.13
C GLY A 101 -8.14 -25.19 6.16
N GLY A 102 -8.36 -24.86 7.45
CA GLY A 102 -7.75 -25.55 8.58
C GLY A 102 -8.53 -26.75 9.12
N ILE A 103 -8.25 -27.96 8.64
CA ILE A 103 -8.82 -29.21 9.19
C ILE A 103 -7.77 -30.27 9.51
N GLY A 104 -6.89 -29.96 10.46
CA GLY A 104 -5.93 -30.91 11.03
C GLY A 104 -5.04 -31.61 10.01
N ASP A 105 -4.30 -32.61 10.49
CA ASP A 105 -3.28 -33.29 9.72
C ASP A 105 -3.86 -34.13 8.57
N ARG A 106 -3.38 -33.91 7.33
CA ARG A 106 -3.84 -34.62 6.12
C ARG A 106 -2.90 -34.43 4.94
N TYR A 107 -3.06 -35.28 3.93
CA TYR A 107 -2.44 -35.09 2.62
C TYR A 107 -3.49 -34.69 1.60
N GLU A 108 -3.18 -33.68 0.80
CA GLU A 108 -4.05 -33.19 -0.27
C GLU A 108 -3.30 -33.19 -1.60
N THR A 109 -3.90 -33.85 -2.59
CA THR A 109 -3.40 -33.90 -3.97
C THR A 109 -4.25 -33.00 -4.84
N TYR A 110 -3.61 -32.00 -5.43
CA TYR A 110 -4.21 -31.05 -6.35
C TYR A 110 -3.81 -31.39 -7.77
N THR A 111 -4.79 -31.59 -8.64
CA THR A 111 -4.62 -31.76 -10.08
C THR A 111 -5.19 -30.54 -10.79
N ILE A 112 -4.31 -29.79 -11.44
CA ILE A 112 -4.65 -28.59 -12.20
C ILE A 112 -4.82 -28.97 -13.65
N ARG A 113 -5.99 -28.64 -14.21
CA ARG A 113 -6.25 -28.74 -15.65
C ARG A 113 -6.38 -27.36 -16.25
N GLY A 114 -5.74 -27.12 -17.38
CA GLY A 114 -5.88 -25.88 -18.15
C GLY A 114 -6.91 -26.05 -19.27
N LEU A 115 -7.75 -25.04 -19.48
CA LEU A 115 -8.66 -24.96 -20.62
C LEU A 115 -7.94 -24.30 -21.79
N GLN A 116 -7.81 -25.02 -22.90
CA GLN A 116 -7.26 -24.48 -24.15
C GLN A 116 -8.06 -25.04 -25.32
N ASN A 117 -8.47 -24.18 -26.25
CA ASN A 117 -9.23 -24.58 -27.45
C ASN A 117 -10.49 -25.39 -27.10
N GLY A 118 -11.15 -25.06 -25.98
CA GLY A 118 -12.36 -25.75 -25.50
C GLY A 118 -12.12 -27.07 -24.77
N TYR A 119 -10.87 -27.52 -24.59
CA TYR A 119 -10.55 -28.78 -23.91
C TYR A 119 -9.77 -28.58 -22.61
N TRP A 120 -10.18 -29.30 -21.56
CA TRP A 120 -9.45 -29.38 -20.29
C TRP A 120 -8.32 -30.41 -20.41
N ARG A 121 -7.07 -30.00 -20.14
CA ARG A 121 -5.89 -30.89 -20.13
C ARG A 121 -5.16 -30.82 -18.80
N ASN A 122 -4.67 -31.93 -18.28
CA ASN A 122 -3.84 -31.91 -17.07
C ASN A 122 -2.53 -31.15 -17.36
N ILE A 123 -2.25 -30.14 -16.55
CA ILE A 123 -1.05 -29.30 -16.67
C ILE A 123 -0.18 -29.33 -15.40
N ALA A 124 -0.70 -29.88 -14.29
CA ALA A 124 0.08 -30.16 -13.08
C ALA A 124 -0.65 -31.10 -12.12
N THR A 125 0.12 -31.86 -11.35
CA THR A 125 -0.37 -32.55 -10.16
C THR A 125 0.65 -32.40 -9.04
N ARG A 126 0.20 -32.04 -7.82
CA ARG A 126 1.08 -31.93 -6.65
C ARG A 126 0.36 -32.33 -5.37
N THR A 127 1.08 -33.05 -4.51
CA THR A 127 0.60 -33.45 -3.17
C THR A 127 1.28 -32.62 -2.10
N PHE A 128 0.48 -32.15 -1.14
CA PHE A 128 0.94 -31.42 0.04
C PHE A 128 0.59 -32.17 1.30
N HIS A 129 1.45 -32.03 2.31
CA HIS A 129 1.15 -32.38 3.69
C HIS A 129 0.69 -31.11 4.41
N VAL A 130 -0.50 -31.14 4.99
CA VAL A 130 -1.16 -29.99 5.62
C VAL A 130 -1.37 -30.32 7.10
N THR A 131 -0.72 -29.58 8.00
CA THR A 131 -0.53 -29.97 9.42
C THR A 131 -1.21 -29.06 10.45
N THR A 132 -1.69 -27.86 10.06
CA THR A 132 -2.09 -26.81 11.01
C THR A 132 -3.61 -26.63 11.16
N GLY A 133 -4.03 -25.99 12.26
CA GLY A 133 -5.40 -25.54 12.52
C GLY A 133 -5.59 -24.07 12.12
N GLY A 134 -5.80 -23.82 10.83
CA GLY A 134 -6.06 -22.50 10.25
C GLY A 134 -5.95 -22.54 8.73
N ASN A 135 -6.33 -21.45 8.05
CA ASN A 135 -6.14 -21.34 6.60
C ASN A 135 -4.64 -21.23 6.29
N GLN A 136 -4.16 -21.92 5.26
CA GLN A 136 -2.75 -22.02 4.92
C GLN A 136 -2.52 -21.85 3.41
N ALA A 137 -1.71 -20.85 3.03
CA ALA A 137 -1.13 -20.76 1.71
C ALA A 137 -0.19 -21.96 1.47
N LEU A 138 -0.48 -22.72 0.42
CA LEU A 138 0.43 -23.74 -0.07
C LEU A 138 1.49 -23.10 -0.97
N THR A 139 2.66 -23.71 -1.07
CA THR A 139 3.66 -23.24 -2.04
C THR A 139 3.12 -23.39 -3.46
N PRO A 140 3.41 -22.48 -4.41
CA PRO A 140 2.85 -22.53 -5.77
C PRO A 140 3.06 -23.87 -6.47
N ILE A 141 2.01 -24.37 -7.13
CA ILE A 141 2.03 -25.56 -7.98
C ILE A 141 2.46 -25.12 -9.37
N SER A 142 3.68 -25.50 -9.79
CA SER A 142 4.17 -25.22 -11.13
C SER A 142 3.32 -25.94 -12.18
N VAL A 143 2.88 -25.20 -13.19
CA VAL A 143 2.09 -25.73 -14.31
C VAL A 143 2.88 -25.67 -15.60
N GLN A 144 2.46 -26.43 -16.62
CA GLN A 144 2.91 -26.19 -17.98
C GLN A 144 2.65 -24.73 -18.36
N ILE A 145 3.69 -24.00 -18.78
CA ILE A 145 3.55 -22.58 -19.12
C ILE A 145 2.69 -22.42 -20.37
N GLY A 146 1.70 -21.52 -20.31
CA GLY A 146 0.83 -21.26 -21.44
C GLY A 146 -0.29 -20.28 -21.13
N TRP A 147 -1.03 -19.92 -22.18
CA TRP A 147 -2.28 -19.17 -22.10
C TRP A 147 -3.45 -20.13 -21.91
N TYR A 148 -4.31 -19.86 -20.94
CA TYR A 148 -5.44 -20.72 -20.60
C TYR A 148 -6.71 -19.89 -20.52
N ASP A 149 -7.80 -20.37 -21.13
CA ASP A 149 -9.14 -19.78 -21.05
C ASP A 149 -9.80 -20.04 -19.68
N GLY A 150 -9.14 -20.82 -18.83
CA GLY A 150 -9.64 -21.24 -17.53
C GLY A 150 -8.75 -22.29 -16.88
N ILE A 151 -8.93 -22.50 -15.58
CA ILE A 151 -8.30 -23.59 -14.82
C ILE A 151 -9.36 -24.43 -14.10
N SER A 152 -9.12 -25.72 -13.96
CA SER A 152 -9.90 -26.62 -13.12
C SER A 152 -8.99 -27.24 -12.09
N ILE A 153 -9.37 -27.13 -10.82
CA ILE A 153 -8.64 -27.67 -9.70
C ILE A 153 -9.45 -28.84 -9.16
N ALA A 154 -8.93 -30.05 -9.35
CA ALA A 154 -9.44 -31.24 -8.69
C ALA A 154 -8.57 -31.54 -7.48
N VAL A 155 -9.18 -31.66 -6.31
CA VAL A 155 -8.50 -31.93 -5.05
C VAL A 155 -8.97 -33.25 -4.48
N SER A 156 -8.03 -34.06 -4.00
CA SER A 156 -8.27 -35.31 -3.29
C SER A 156 -7.51 -35.27 -1.97
N SER A 157 -8.22 -35.48 -0.87
CA SER A 157 -7.70 -35.40 0.49
C SER A 157 -7.76 -36.77 1.16
N THR A 158 -6.80 -37.05 2.05
CA THR A 158 -6.88 -38.20 2.97
C THR A 158 -7.91 -38.00 4.08
N ARG A 159 -8.57 -36.84 4.14
CA ARG A 159 -9.61 -36.49 5.10
C ARG A 159 -10.86 -35.99 4.38
N ASN A 160 -12.02 -36.14 5.03
CA ASN A 160 -13.25 -35.49 4.57
C ASN A 160 -13.21 -33.99 4.82
N TRP A 161 -14.02 -33.24 4.06
CA TRP A 161 -14.12 -31.78 4.06
C TRP A 161 -13.00 -31.08 3.30
N VAL A 162 -12.88 -31.40 2.01
CA VAL A 162 -12.12 -30.55 1.08
C VAL A 162 -12.58 -29.10 1.21
N MET A 163 -11.60 -28.19 1.32
CA MET A 163 -11.84 -26.76 1.39
C MET A 163 -10.72 -25.97 0.73
N MET A 164 -11.07 -24.88 0.09
CA MET A 164 -10.12 -23.89 -0.41
C MET A 164 -10.61 -22.52 0.02
N SER A 165 -9.70 -21.68 0.50
CA SER A 165 -10.05 -20.31 0.88
C SER A 165 -9.74 -19.32 -0.24
N GLU A 166 -8.65 -19.51 -0.96
CA GLU A 166 -8.21 -18.54 -1.97
C GLU A 166 -7.36 -19.22 -3.04
N VAL A 167 -7.43 -18.73 -4.28
CA VAL A 167 -6.61 -19.20 -5.40
C VAL A 167 -5.97 -18.02 -6.11
N HIS A 168 -4.64 -18.03 -6.19
CA HIS A 168 -3.89 -17.02 -6.92
C HIS A 168 -3.19 -17.60 -8.15
N LEU A 169 -3.17 -16.80 -9.21
CA LEU A 169 -2.57 -17.10 -10.50
C LEU A 169 -1.18 -16.47 -10.58
N VAL A 170 -0.16 -17.29 -10.81
CA VAL A 170 1.21 -16.79 -10.92
C VAL A 170 1.61 -16.74 -12.40
N PRO A 171 1.77 -15.55 -13.00
CA PRO A 171 2.14 -15.40 -14.41
C PRO A 171 3.62 -15.64 -14.66
N THR A 172 3.99 -15.78 -15.94
CA THR A 172 5.39 -15.63 -16.36
C THR A 172 5.86 -14.19 -16.13
N THR A 173 7.17 -13.99 -15.98
CA THR A 173 7.74 -12.64 -15.79
C THR A 173 7.45 -11.70 -16.95
N THR A 174 7.34 -12.25 -18.17
CA THR A 174 6.97 -11.51 -19.38
C THR A 174 5.47 -11.24 -19.51
N SER A 175 4.65 -11.85 -18.66
CA SER A 175 3.19 -11.70 -18.68
C SER A 175 2.62 -11.20 -17.36
N THR A 176 3.46 -10.66 -16.47
CA THR A 176 3.01 -9.96 -15.27
C THR A 176 2.16 -8.75 -15.69
N PRO A 177 0.92 -8.61 -15.18
CA PRO A 177 0.07 -7.46 -15.51
C PRO A 177 0.60 -6.17 -14.86
N PRO A 178 0.17 -4.99 -15.35
CA PRO A 178 0.42 -3.75 -14.62
C PRO A 178 -0.25 -3.81 -13.25
N ALA A 179 0.50 -3.45 -12.20
CA ALA A 179 0.00 -3.37 -10.84
C ALA A 179 -0.59 -1.98 -10.55
N GLN A 180 -1.37 -1.88 -9.47
CA GLN A 180 -1.93 -0.61 -8.95
C GLN A 180 -2.69 0.19 -10.01
N LEU A 181 -3.86 -0.27 -10.45
CA LEU A 181 -4.71 0.45 -11.38
C LEU A 181 -5.83 1.23 -10.65
N PRO A 182 -5.60 2.30 -9.85
CA PRO A 182 -6.72 3.08 -9.35
C PRO A 182 -7.40 3.86 -10.48
N ALA A 183 -8.70 4.06 -10.32
CA ALA A 183 -9.46 5.01 -11.12
C ALA A 183 -9.74 6.27 -10.28
N LEU A 184 -9.35 7.44 -10.79
CA LEU A 184 -9.70 8.72 -10.21
C LEU A 184 -10.95 9.27 -10.88
N ASN A 185 -12.02 9.40 -10.10
CA ASN A 185 -13.33 9.89 -10.53
C ASN A 185 -13.50 11.35 -10.08
N LYS A 186 -13.10 12.31 -10.91
CA LYS A 186 -13.06 13.73 -10.55
C LYS A 186 -13.47 14.61 -11.71
N ASN A 187 -14.23 15.68 -11.44
CA ASN A 187 -14.56 16.73 -12.43
C ASN A 187 -15.10 16.18 -13.76
N GLU A 188 -16.02 15.21 -13.68
CA GLU A 188 -16.59 14.52 -14.84
C GLU A 188 -15.55 13.84 -15.74
N GLN A 189 -14.46 13.36 -15.17
CA GLN A 189 -13.44 12.58 -15.86
C GLN A 189 -13.15 11.30 -15.07
N VAL A 190 -12.73 10.27 -15.81
CA VAL A 190 -12.14 9.06 -15.22
C VAL A 190 -10.71 9.02 -15.71
N SER A 191 -9.78 9.10 -14.77
CA SER A 191 -8.35 8.94 -15.05
C SER A 191 -7.83 7.66 -14.45
N LEU A 192 -7.02 6.93 -15.22
CA LEU A 192 -6.38 5.69 -14.80
C LEU A 192 -4.87 5.93 -14.63
N SER A 193 -4.29 5.37 -13.58
CA SER A 193 -2.84 5.34 -13.38
C SER A 193 -2.41 3.91 -13.12
N TRP A 194 -1.21 3.52 -13.51
CA TRP A 194 -0.67 2.20 -13.20
C TRP A 194 0.85 2.21 -13.12
N LYS A 195 1.40 1.20 -12.42
CA LYS A 195 2.86 1.01 -12.38
C LYS A 195 3.37 0.61 -13.76
N PRO A 196 4.38 1.30 -14.32
CA PRO A 196 4.85 1.00 -15.66
C PRO A 196 5.56 -0.36 -15.72
N ILE A 197 5.40 -1.04 -16.85
CA ILE A 197 6.13 -2.26 -17.19
C ILE A 197 7.29 -1.88 -18.12
N ALA A 198 8.50 -2.33 -17.79
CA ALA A 198 9.67 -2.10 -18.64
C ALA A 198 9.50 -2.71 -20.03
N ASP A 199 10.11 -2.10 -21.04
CA ASP A 199 10.20 -2.59 -22.43
C ASP A 199 8.85 -2.98 -23.08
N VAL A 200 7.75 -2.32 -22.75
CA VAL A 200 6.49 -2.46 -23.51
C VAL A 200 6.45 -1.45 -24.65
N ASP A 201 5.87 -1.84 -25.79
CA ASP A 201 5.69 -0.97 -26.95
C ASP A 201 4.53 0.01 -26.72
N HIS A 202 3.48 -0.44 -26.03
CA HIS A 202 2.27 0.32 -25.71
C HIS A 202 1.48 -0.37 -24.59
N TYR A 203 0.49 0.34 -24.04
CA TYR A 203 -0.53 -0.25 -23.19
C TYR A 203 -1.85 -0.38 -23.94
N GLN A 204 -2.58 -1.45 -23.62
CA GLN A 204 -3.94 -1.67 -24.08
C GLN A 204 -4.88 -1.61 -22.88
N ILE A 205 -5.84 -0.69 -22.93
CA ILE A 205 -6.90 -0.51 -21.93
C ILE A 205 -8.19 -1.07 -22.53
N ARG A 206 -8.86 -1.95 -21.80
CA ARG A 206 -10.18 -2.47 -22.15
C ARG A 206 -11.20 -1.99 -21.15
N TYR A 207 -12.40 -1.68 -21.64
CA TYR A 207 -13.49 -1.25 -20.76
C TYR A 207 -14.88 -1.58 -21.29
N GLY A 208 -15.86 -1.56 -20.39
CA GLY A 208 -17.27 -1.79 -20.68
C GLY A 208 -18.16 -1.41 -19.49
N THR A 209 -19.48 -1.51 -19.64
CA THR A 209 -20.46 -1.13 -18.60
C THR A 209 -20.92 -2.30 -17.74
N THR A 210 -20.41 -3.50 -18.00
CA THR A 210 -20.70 -4.72 -17.22
C THR A 210 -19.37 -5.33 -16.79
N SER A 211 -19.24 -5.60 -15.49
CA SER A 211 -18.04 -6.21 -14.91
C SER A 211 -17.67 -7.49 -15.65
N GLY A 212 -16.39 -7.62 -16.00
CA GLY A 212 -15.85 -8.75 -16.76
C GLY A 212 -16.29 -8.83 -18.22
N GLN A 213 -16.98 -7.82 -18.76
CA GLN A 213 -17.39 -7.75 -20.17
C GLN A 213 -16.92 -6.42 -20.77
N TYR A 214 -15.79 -6.47 -21.47
CA TYR A 214 -15.16 -5.28 -22.06
C TYR A 214 -15.48 -5.17 -23.55
N THR A 215 -16.36 -4.23 -23.89
CA THR A 215 -16.82 -3.99 -25.27
C THR A 215 -15.91 -3.06 -26.06
N ASP A 216 -15.11 -2.26 -25.36
CA ASP A 216 -14.30 -1.19 -25.93
C ASP A 216 -12.81 -1.40 -25.62
N THR A 217 -11.95 -0.87 -26.49
CA THR A 217 -10.49 -0.97 -26.34
C THR A 217 -9.82 0.31 -26.82
N VAL A 218 -8.87 0.80 -26.03
CA VAL A 218 -8.00 1.93 -26.37
C VAL A 218 -6.54 1.50 -26.24
N THR A 219 -5.69 2.01 -27.14
CA THR A 219 -4.24 1.80 -27.10
C THR A 219 -3.55 3.13 -26.84
N VAL A 220 -2.59 3.15 -25.91
CA VAL A 220 -1.83 4.34 -25.52
C VAL A 220 -0.33 4.06 -25.53
N ALA A 221 0.48 5.10 -25.68
CA ALA A 221 1.94 4.98 -25.70
C ALA A 221 2.51 4.41 -24.38
N SER A 222 3.71 3.85 -24.43
CA SER A 222 4.38 3.19 -23.30
C SER A 222 4.73 4.13 -22.14
N ASP A 223 4.72 5.44 -22.36
CA ASP A 223 4.93 6.50 -21.36
C ASP A 223 3.61 7.03 -20.77
N THR A 224 2.47 6.57 -21.27
CA THR A 224 1.13 6.98 -20.84
C THR A 224 0.63 6.07 -19.72
N TYR A 225 1.26 6.15 -18.54
CA TYR A 225 0.91 5.32 -17.37
C TYR A 225 0.50 6.13 -16.13
N ASN A 226 0.71 7.44 -16.16
CA ASN A 226 0.31 8.37 -15.10
C ASN A 226 -0.89 9.21 -15.57
N ASN A 227 -2.03 9.07 -14.90
CA ASN A 227 -3.22 9.91 -15.08
C ASN A 227 -3.79 9.94 -16.52
N PHE A 228 -3.92 8.77 -17.15
CA PHE A 228 -4.57 8.64 -18.45
C PHE A 228 -6.08 8.89 -18.35
N THR A 229 -6.56 10.01 -18.89
CA THR A 229 -7.99 10.32 -18.96
C THR A 229 -8.66 9.50 -20.06
N VAL A 230 -9.63 8.67 -19.67
CA VAL A 230 -10.36 7.81 -20.61
C VAL A 230 -11.34 8.65 -21.45
N PRO A 231 -11.28 8.61 -22.79
CA PRO A 231 -12.14 9.41 -23.64
C PRO A 231 -13.57 8.82 -23.75
N ASN A 232 -14.52 9.68 -24.15
CA ASN A 232 -15.85 9.28 -24.63
C ASN A 232 -16.74 8.46 -23.67
N LEU A 233 -16.50 8.49 -22.36
CA LEU A 233 -17.40 7.84 -21.41
C LEU A 233 -18.68 8.67 -21.21
N ALA A 234 -19.81 8.02 -21.00
CA ALA A 234 -21.06 8.69 -20.64
C ALA A 234 -21.06 9.14 -19.17
N THR A 235 -21.61 10.31 -18.90
CA THR A 235 -21.72 10.87 -17.54
C THR A 235 -22.67 10.05 -16.66
N GLY A 236 -22.25 9.72 -15.43
CA GLY A 236 -23.04 8.98 -14.45
C GLY A 236 -23.19 7.48 -14.69
N VAL A 237 -22.50 6.92 -15.69
CA VAL A 237 -22.49 5.49 -16.00
C VAL A 237 -21.26 4.84 -15.38
N THR A 238 -21.43 3.70 -14.72
CA THR A 238 -20.32 2.88 -14.22
C THR A 238 -19.67 2.13 -15.37
N TYR A 239 -18.36 2.31 -15.51
CA TYR A 239 -17.52 1.56 -16.41
C TYR A 239 -16.50 0.75 -15.61
N TYR A 240 -16.06 -0.33 -16.20
CA TYR A 240 -15.09 -1.26 -15.64
C TYR A 240 -13.87 -1.30 -16.54
N PHE A 241 -12.67 -1.17 -15.98
CA PHE A 241 -11.42 -0.99 -16.72
C PHE A 241 -10.40 -2.06 -16.35
N ALA A 242 -9.65 -2.53 -17.35
CA ALA A 242 -8.47 -3.36 -17.17
C ALA A 242 -7.36 -2.95 -18.13
N VAL A 243 -6.10 -2.99 -17.68
CA VAL A 243 -4.92 -2.59 -18.48
C VAL A 243 -3.94 -3.74 -18.67
N ALA A 244 -3.29 -3.80 -19.81
CA ALA A 244 -2.18 -4.71 -20.07
C ALA A 244 -1.07 -4.02 -20.88
N GLY A 245 0.17 -4.43 -20.65
CA GLY A 245 1.29 -4.04 -21.51
C GLY A 245 1.37 -4.95 -22.74
N VAL A 246 1.88 -4.43 -23.86
CA VAL A 246 2.13 -5.21 -25.07
C VAL A 246 3.58 -5.05 -25.49
N ARG A 247 4.27 -6.17 -25.77
CA ARG A 247 5.65 -6.22 -26.25
C ARG A 247 5.76 -7.18 -27.41
N ASN A 248 6.28 -6.72 -28.54
CA ASN A 248 6.42 -7.49 -29.78
C ASN A 248 5.11 -8.19 -30.19
N GLY A 249 3.98 -7.51 -30.00
CA GLY A 249 2.63 -8.06 -30.28
C GLY A 249 2.12 -9.09 -29.27
N ILE A 250 2.89 -9.42 -28.21
CA ILE A 250 2.46 -10.29 -27.12
C ILE A 250 2.06 -9.44 -25.94
N ARG A 251 0.81 -9.63 -25.47
CA ARG A 251 0.26 -8.93 -24.31
C ARG A 251 0.69 -9.59 -23.00
N THR A 252 0.80 -8.81 -21.92
CA THR A 252 0.81 -9.34 -20.55
C THR A 252 -0.57 -9.88 -20.16
N ASN A 253 -0.74 -10.43 -18.96
CA ASN A 253 -2.10 -10.55 -18.42
C ASN A 253 -2.72 -9.16 -18.23
N TYR A 254 -4.05 -9.08 -18.13
CA TYR A 254 -4.72 -7.86 -17.70
C TYR A 254 -4.55 -7.69 -16.19
N SER A 255 -4.53 -6.43 -15.75
CA SER A 255 -4.67 -6.06 -14.34
C SER A 255 -5.98 -6.59 -13.77
N ASN A 256 -6.13 -6.48 -12.45
CA ASN A 256 -7.46 -6.54 -11.85
C ASN A 256 -8.32 -5.41 -12.42
N GLU A 257 -9.63 -5.65 -12.42
CA GLU A 257 -10.62 -4.68 -12.85
C GLU A 257 -10.77 -3.58 -11.80
N VAL A 258 -10.98 -2.35 -12.26
CA VAL A 258 -11.44 -1.24 -11.41
C VAL A 258 -12.66 -0.55 -11.98
N GLY A 259 -13.49 0.02 -11.11
CA GLY A 259 -14.64 0.81 -11.50
C GLY A 259 -14.26 2.27 -11.70
N GLY A 260 -14.84 2.90 -12.72
CA GLY A 260 -14.79 4.34 -12.89
C GLY A 260 -16.11 4.89 -13.38
N MET A 261 -16.41 6.10 -12.98
CA MET A 261 -17.63 6.81 -13.33
C MET A 261 -17.32 8.28 -13.54
N ARG A 262 -17.76 8.83 -14.69
CA ARG A 262 -17.73 10.27 -14.91
C ARG A 262 -18.74 10.94 -13.99
N ILE A 263 -18.25 11.45 -12.86
CA ILE A 263 -19.06 12.04 -11.79
C ILE A 263 -18.62 13.47 -11.51
N ARG A 264 -19.60 14.32 -11.16
CA ARG A 264 -19.37 15.69 -10.70
C ARG A 264 -19.01 15.63 -9.22
N GLY A 265 -17.93 16.28 -8.82
CA GLY A 265 -17.47 16.30 -7.43
C GLY A 265 -16.00 16.00 -7.29
N ASN A 266 -15.51 16.24 -6.08
CA ASN A 266 -14.13 16.07 -5.67
C ASN A 266 -14.06 15.10 -4.48
N PRO A 267 -13.02 14.26 -4.41
CA PRO A 267 -12.77 13.45 -3.23
C PRO A 267 -12.46 14.36 -2.04
N PHE A 268 -12.96 13.99 -0.86
CA PHE A 268 -12.63 14.70 0.37
C PHE A 268 -11.14 14.63 0.68
N PRO A 269 -10.59 15.59 1.47
CA PRO A 269 -9.20 15.51 1.91
C PRO A 269 -8.90 14.16 2.59
N GLU A 270 -7.78 13.52 2.26
CA GLU A 270 -7.42 12.14 2.67
C GLU A 270 -7.55 11.90 4.19
N ASN A 271 -7.22 12.90 5.00
CA ASN A 271 -7.25 12.82 6.47
C ASN A 271 -8.63 13.05 7.11
N THR A 272 -9.70 13.11 6.30
CA THR A 272 -11.08 13.22 6.78
C THR A 272 -11.43 12.02 7.64
N GLY A 273 -11.75 12.27 8.91
CA GLY A 273 -12.22 11.25 9.84
C GLY A 273 -13.60 10.75 9.42
N LYS A 274 -13.85 9.46 9.60
CA LYS A 274 -15.07 8.78 9.14
C LYS A 274 -15.67 8.03 10.31
N GLY A 275 -16.99 7.92 10.34
CA GLY A 275 -17.70 7.15 11.36
C GLY A 275 -19.10 6.77 10.89
N ALA A 276 -19.57 5.61 11.33
CA ALA A 276 -20.90 5.11 11.03
C ALA A 276 -21.62 4.66 12.31
N SER A 277 -22.95 4.73 12.32
CA SER A 277 -23.76 4.21 13.43
C SER A 277 -23.71 2.68 13.56
N SER A 278 -23.42 2.01 12.46
CA SER A 278 -23.25 0.56 12.36
C SER A 278 -22.52 0.24 11.07
N GLU A 279 -21.71 -0.80 11.07
CA GLU A 279 -21.07 -1.29 9.86
C GLU A 279 -20.96 -2.81 9.90
N TYR A 280 -21.10 -3.43 8.75
CA TYR A 280 -20.69 -4.82 8.58
C TYR A 280 -19.17 -4.83 8.44
N TYR A 281 -18.46 -5.66 9.21
CA TYR A 281 -16.99 -5.61 9.30
C TYR A 281 -16.26 -5.76 7.95
N ARG A 282 -16.90 -6.37 6.93
CA ARG A 282 -16.36 -6.48 5.56
C ARG A 282 -16.65 -5.29 4.65
N ASN A 283 -17.49 -4.36 5.10
CA ASN A 283 -17.96 -3.20 4.36
C ASN A 283 -17.90 -1.97 5.29
N PRO A 284 -16.69 -1.59 5.75
CA PRO A 284 -16.51 -0.59 6.78
C PRO A 284 -16.66 0.82 6.17
N VAL A 285 -16.76 1.83 7.03
CA VAL A 285 -17.06 3.21 6.62
C VAL A 285 -15.99 3.83 5.71
N GLU A 286 -14.75 3.33 5.75
CA GLU A 286 -13.63 3.79 4.93
C GLU A 286 -13.94 3.75 3.44
N TYR A 287 -14.71 2.73 3.02
CA TYR A 287 -15.12 2.54 1.63
C TYR A 287 -15.94 3.71 1.10
N THR A 288 -16.60 4.51 1.94
CA THR A 288 -17.34 5.70 1.47
C THR A 288 -16.45 6.81 0.89
N MET A 289 -15.13 6.76 1.05
CA MET A 289 -14.19 7.76 0.55
C MET A 289 -12.82 7.15 0.21
N ASP A 290 -12.78 5.91 -0.26
CA ASP A 290 -11.53 5.25 -0.68
C ASP A 290 -11.20 5.50 -2.17
N GLY A 291 -12.11 6.14 -2.92
CA GLY A 291 -12.00 6.42 -4.34
C GLY A 291 -12.34 5.22 -5.24
N ASP A 292 -12.55 4.03 -4.67
CA ASP A 292 -13.00 2.84 -5.40
C ASP A 292 -14.52 2.74 -5.36
N ILE A 293 -15.16 3.22 -6.42
CA ILE A 293 -16.62 3.19 -6.54
C ILE A 293 -17.24 1.78 -6.52
N LEU A 294 -16.44 0.70 -6.62
CA LEU A 294 -16.94 -0.68 -6.51
C LEU A 294 -16.98 -1.18 -5.07
N SER A 295 -16.12 -0.65 -4.21
CA SER A 295 -16.19 -0.88 -2.77
C SER A 295 -17.44 -0.19 -2.22
N LYS A 296 -17.93 -0.66 -1.07
CA LYS A 296 -19.10 -0.06 -0.43
C LYS A 296 -19.16 -0.29 1.05
N TRP A 297 -19.50 0.75 1.78
CA TRP A 297 -19.98 0.62 3.14
C TRP A 297 -21.41 0.06 3.14
N LYS A 298 -21.71 -0.76 4.14
CA LYS A 298 -23.02 -1.40 4.31
C LYS A 298 -23.40 -1.47 5.78
N THR A 299 -24.65 -1.13 6.05
CA THR A 299 -25.23 -1.27 7.40
C THR A 299 -25.23 -2.72 7.91
N GLN A 300 -25.00 -2.89 9.21
CA GLN A 300 -25.12 -4.19 9.87
C GLN A 300 -26.60 -4.61 9.99
N ASN A 301 -26.86 -5.93 10.06
CA ASN A 301 -28.19 -6.52 10.30
C ASN A 301 -29.28 -6.09 9.30
N ASN A 302 -28.90 -5.71 8.08
CA ASN A 302 -29.82 -5.20 7.06
C ASN A 302 -30.69 -4.05 7.59
N SER A 303 -30.06 -3.04 8.20
CA SER A 303 -30.78 -1.85 8.66
C SER A 303 -31.25 -0.98 7.49
N LYS A 304 -32.44 -0.38 7.65
CA LYS A 304 -32.99 0.65 6.75
C LYS A 304 -32.57 2.06 7.11
N ASN A 305 -31.98 2.25 8.29
CA ASN A 305 -31.58 3.55 8.80
C ASN A 305 -30.11 3.53 9.20
N ALA A 306 -29.43 4.65 8.97
CA ALA A 306 -28.04 4.79 9.35
C ALA A 306 -27.64 6.24 9.58
N THR A 307 -26.51 6.40 10.26
CA THR A 307 -25.80 7.67 10.33
C THR A 307 -24.39 7.48 9.79
N LEU A 308 -23.95 8.41 8.95
CA LEU A 308 -22.55 8.62 8.59
C LEU A 308 -22.09 9.95 9.22
N SER A 309 -20.82 10.03 9.60
CA SER A 309 -20.21 11.23 10.18
C SER A 309 -18.82 11.44 9.60
N TYR A 310 -18.53 12.69 9.24
CA TYR A 310 -17.29 13.06 8.59
C TYR A 310 -16.64 14.25 9.30
N GLY A 311 -15.41 14.04 9.77
CA GLY A 311 -14.60 15.04 10.43
C GLY A 311 -13.51 15.55 9.50
N ILE A 312 -13.80 16.64 8.80
CA ILE A 312 -12.88 17.33 7.91
C ILE A 312 -11.89 18.13 8.76
N ARG A 313 -10.60 17.83 8.60
CA ARG A 313 -9.53 18.33 9.47
C ARG A 313 -9.35 19.84 9.41
N TYR A 314 -9.65 20.42 8.27
CA TYR A 314 -9.65 21.86 8.03
C TYR A 314 -10.92 22.24 7.31
N PRO A 315 -11.43 23.47 7.51
CA PRO A 315 -12.70 23.86 6.90
C PRO A 315 -12.65 23.69 5.39
N LEU A 316 -13.70 23.09 4.84
CA LEU A 316 -13.88 22.89 3.40
C LEU A 316 -15.16 23.60 2.99
N TYR A 317 -15.10 24.43 1.94
CA TYR A 317 -16.29 25.07 1.40
C TYR A 317 -17.06 24.05 0.55
N ILE A 318 -18.34 23.85 0.84
CA ILE A 318 -19.16 22.83 0.18
C ILE A 318 -20.53 23.43 -0.15
N ASP A 319 -20.97 23.19 -1.39
CA ASP A 319 -22.28 23.61 -1.90
C ASP A 319 -23.24 22.43 -2.00
N GLU A 320 -22.73 21.27 -2.41
CA GLU A 320 -23.53 20.06 -2.60
C GLU A 320 -22.73 18.80 -2.23
N LEU A 321 -23.44 17.74 -1.86
CA LEU A 321 -22.87 16.41 -1.68
C LEU A 321 -23.32 15.47 -2.81
N GLN A 322 -22.38 14.70 -3.35
CA GLN A 322 -22.62 13.74 -4.39
C GLN A 322 -22.36 12.33 -3.89
N PHE A 323 -23.39 11.48 -3.94
CA PHE A 323 -23.28 10.08 -3.56
C PHE A 323 -23.21 9.17 -4.79
N VAL A 324 -22.43 8.10 -4.65
CA VAL A 324 -22.53 6.86 -5.43
C VAL A 324 -23.00 5.78 -4.48
N ILE A 325 -24.02 5.02 -4.90
CA ILE A 325 -24.63 3.99 -4.06
C ILE A 325 -24.90 2.71 -4.85
N THR A 326 -25.09 1.62 -4.13
CA THR A 326 -25.67 0.38 -4.63
C THR A 326 -27.00 0.18 -3.92
N ALA A 327 -28.07 -0.06 -4.68
CA ALA A 327 -29.40 -0.30 -4.12
C ALA A 327 -29.97 -1.53 -4.83
N PRO A 328 -29.78 -2.76 -4.32
CA PRO A 328 -30.14 -3.98 -5.04
C PRO A 328 -31.63 -4.11 -5.39
N VAL A 329 -32.48 -3.36 -4.69
CA VAL A 329 -33.92 -3.31 -4.88
C VAL A 329 -34.38 -1.87 -5.03
N GLU A 330 -35.48 -1.68 -5.76
CA GLU A 330 -36.12 -0.36 -5.90
C GLU A 330 -36.41 0.25 -4.53
N SER A 331 -35.97 1.49 -4.34
CA SER A 331 -35.96 2.15 -3.03
C SER A 331 -36.13 3.66 -3.15
N ASP A 332 -36.81 4.26 -2.17
CA ASP A 332 -36.74 5.69 -1.91
C ASP A 332 -35.80 5.91 -0.72
N ILE A 333 -34.77 6.73 -0.91
CA ILE A 333 -33.73 6.98 0.08
C ILE A 333 -33.73 8.45 0.42
N THR A 334 -33.92 8.76 1.70
CA THR A 334 -33.89 10.11 2.26
C THR A 334 -32.58 10.34 2.97
N TYR A 335 -31.90 11.43 2.60
CA TYR A 335 -30.69 11.93 3.24
C TYR A 335 -31.03 13.23 3.95
N LYS A 336 -30.64 13.34 5.23
CA LYS A 336 -30.66 14.57 6.00
C LYS A 336 -29.23 14.89 6.41
N ILE A 337 -28.73 16.05 6.00
CA ILE A 337 -27.37 16.48 6.21
C ILE A 337 -27.38 17.56 7.28
N TYR A 338 -26.52 17.38 8.27
CA TYR A 338 -26.37 18.29 9.38
C TYR A 338 -24.92 18.75 9.52
N GLU A 339 -24.74 20.01 9.90
CA GLU A 339 -23.52 20.48 10.54
C GLU A 339 -23.56 20.07 12.01
N GLN A 340 -22.52 19.39 12.52
CA GLN A 340 -22.42 19.10 13.95
C GLN A 340 -21.77 20.27 14.69
N GLY A 341 -22.53 20.95 15.54
CA GLY A 341 -22.03 21.99 16.44
C GLY A 341 -21.97 21.54 17.89
N ARG A 342 -21.22 22.27 18.73
CA ARG A 342 -21.17 22.04 20.19
C ARG A 342 -22.54 22.16 20.87
N ASN A 343 -23.46 22.91 20.27
CA ASN A 343 -24.79 23.21 20.81
C ASN A 343 -25.91 22.37 20.16
N GLY A 344 -25.56 21.35 19.36
CA GLY A 344 -26.52 20.52 18.62
C GLY A 344 -26.20 20.46 17.13
N ASN A 345 -27.00 19.67 16.40
CA ASN A 345 -26.87 19.50 14.95
C ASN A 345 -27.80 20.48 14.22
N THR A 346 -27.28 21.25 13.28
CA THR A 346 -28.05 22.15 12.41
C THR A 346 -28.35 21.43 11.10
N LEU A 347 -29.62 21.31 10.70
CA LEU A 347 -29.97 20.73 9.40
C LEU A 347 -29.60 21.74 8.30
N ILE A 348 -28.70 21.34 7.41
CA ILE A 348 -28.17 22.19 6.33
C ILE A 348 -28.58 21.69 4.94
N GLY A 349 -29.13 20.48 4.83
CA GLY A 349 -29.67 19.98 3.57
C GLY A 349 -30.49 18.72 3.75
N GLN A 350 -31.43 18.47 2.83
CA GLN A 350 -32.22 17.25 2.81
C GLN A 350 -32.68 16.94 1.38
N LYS A 351 -32.63 15.66 1.01
CA LYS A 351 -33.18 15.19 -0.27
C LYS A 351 -33.66 13.75 -0.17
N THR A 352 -34.79 13.45 -0.82
CA THR A 352 -35.26 12.08 -1.06
C THR A 352 -35.05 11.75 -2.53
N VAL A 353 -34.41 10.61 -2.80
CA VAL A 353 -34.12 10.15 -4.15
C VAL A 353 -34.76 8.78 -4.37
N HIS A 354 -35.45 8.63 -5.49
CA HIS A 354 -35.96 7.35 -5.97
C HIS A 354 -34.88 6.63 -6.79
N VAL A 355 -34.69 5.34 -6.53
CA VAL A 355 -33.70 4.49 -7.21
C VAL A 355 -34.39 3.22 -7.68
N ALA A 356 -34.34 2.93 -8.99
CA ALA A 356 -35.05 1.81 -9.63
C ALA A 356 -34.51 0.40 -9.25
N GLY A 357 -33.45 0.33 -8.47
CA GLY A 357 -32.73 -0.92 -8.17
C GLY A 357 -31.57 -1.18 -9.14
N SER A 358 -30.38 -1.43 -8.61
CA SER A 358 -29.17 -1.76 -9.37
C SER A 358 -28.19 -2.54 -8.50
N LEU A 359 -27.63 -3.62 -9.06
CA LEU A 359 -26.50 -4.34 -8.46
C LEU A 359 -25.15 -3.67 -8.75
N SER A 360 -25.08 -2.81 -9.77
CA SER A 360 -23.93 -1.96 -10.05
C SER A 360 -24.06 -0.61 -9.33
N PRO A 361 -22.94 0.03 -8.97
CA PRO A 361 -22.96 1.37 -8.40
C PRO A 361 -23.66 2.35 -9.34
N VAL A 362 -24.46 3.26 -8.77
CA VAL A 362 -25.16 4.32 -9.49
C VAL A 362 -24.92 5.66 -8.81
N ARG A 363 -24.74 6.69 -9.63
CA ARG A 363 -24.75 8.08 -9.15
C ARG A 363 -26.19 8.53 -8.96
N ILE A 364 -26.51 9.05 -7.78
CA ILE A 364 -27.77 9.75 -7.55
C ILE A 364 -27.64 11.24 -7.86
N GLU A 365 -28.75 11.97 -7.99
CA GLU A 365 -28.64 13.42 -8.06
C GLU A 365 -27.95 13.99 -6.82
N SER A 366 -27.09 14.98 -7.01
CA SER A 366 -26.44 15.69 -5.91
C SER A 366 -27.46 16.32 -4.96
N ILE A 367 -27.04 16.47 -3.71
CA ILE A 367 -27.85 16.95 -2.61
C ILE A 367 -27.34 18.35 -2.24
N PRO A 368 -28.12 19.42 -2.52
CA PRO A 368 -27.71 20.76 -2.13
C PRO A 368 -27.72 20.88 -0.61
N ILE A 369 -26.72 21.60 -0.10
CA ILE A 369 -26.66 22.05 1.29
C ILE A 369 -26.57 23.58 1.30
N GLU A 370 -26.77 24.20 2.46
CA GLU A 370 -26.42 25.62 2.63
C GLU A 370 -24.94 25.83 2.28
N PRO A 371 -24.54 26.74 1.37
CA PRO A 371 -23.13 26.89 1.02
C PRO A 371 -22.32 27.57 2.13
N ASP A 372 -21.42 26.83 2.77
CA ASP A 372 -20.52 27.36 3.81
C ASP A 372 -19.25 26.50 3.99
N TRP A 373 -18.38 26.93 4.90
CA TRP A 373 -17.19 26.22 5.36
C TRP A 373 -17.52 25.20 6.45
N TYR A 374 -17.39 23.92 6.12
CA TYR A 374 -17.73 22.82 7.02
C TYR A 374 -16.51 22.08 7.56
N GLN A 375 -16.60 21.63 8.82
CA GLN A 375 -15.62 20.73 9.46
C GLN A 375 -16.24 19.42 9.94
N LEU A 376 -17.49 19.42 10.39
CA LEU A 376 -18.15 18.24 10.94
C LEU A 376 -19.50 18.05 10.27
N LEU A 377 -19.60 17.03 9.42
CA LEU A 377 -20.84 16.66 8.74
C LEU A 377 -21.43 15.41 9.39
N LYS A 378 -22.75 15.41 9.59
CA LYS A 378 -23.53 14.23 9.95
C LYS A 378 -24.58 14.00 8.89
N ILE A 379 -24.72 12.76 8.45
CA ILE A 379 -25.68 12.38 7.42
C ILE A 379 -26.56 11.28 7.99
N GLU A 380 -27.84 11.56 8.17
CA GLU A 380 -28.85 10.57 8.51
C GLU A 380 -29.48 10.05 7.23
N ILE A 381 -29.47 8.73 7.05
CA ILE A 381 -29.98 8.05 5.86
C ILE A 381 -31.13 7.16 6.29
N SER A 382 -32.26 7.25 5.59
CA SER A 382 -33.42 6.39 5.77
C SER A 382 -33.88 5.88 4.40
N SER A 383 -34.02 4.55 4.26
CA SER A 383 -34.42 3.90 3.02
C SER A 383 -35.71 3.10 3.19
N THR A 384 -36.54 3.02 2.15
CA THR A 384 -37.71 2.13 2.15
C THR A 384 -37.32 0.65 2.11
N ALA A 385 -36.12 0.33 1.61
CA ALA A 385 -35.56 -1.02 1.60
C ALA A 385 -34.22 -1.12 2.35
N ALA A 386 -33.90 -2.34 2.77
CA ALA A 386 -32.64 -2.65 3.43
C ALA A 386 -31.75 -3.51 2.51
N PRO A 387 -30.43 -3.51 2.72
CA PRO A 387 -29.65 -2.60 3.59
C PRO A 387 -29.47 -1.22 2.95
N VAL A 388 -29.06 -0.22 3.74
CA VAL A 388 -28.42 0.98 3.19
C VAL A 388 -26.98 0.62 2.81
N GLU A 389 -26.60 0.94 1.56
CA GLU A 389 -25.23 0.79 1.03
C GLU A 389 -24.78 2.10 0.37
N VAL A 390 -23.55 2.53 0.65
CA VAL A 390 -22.93 3.72 0.05
C VAL A 390 -21.56 3.32 -0.48
N ASN A 391 -21.33 3.58 -1.77
CA ASN A 391 -20.08 3.30 -2.43
C ASN A 391 -19.11 4.46 -2.25
N GLU A 392 -19.53 5.69 -2.55
CA GLU A 392 -18.64 6.85 -2.49
C GLU A 392 -19.42 8.10 -2.10
N LEU A 393 -18.76 9.01 -1.38
CA LEU A 393 -19.23 10.35 -1.08
C LEU A 393 -18.20 11.39 -1.54
N LEU A 394 -18.61 12.26 -2.46
CA LEU A 394 -17.83 13.37 -2.97
C LEU A 394 -18.46 14.70 -2.58
N TYR A 395 -17.64 15.76 -2.50
CA TYR A 395 -18.14 17.12 -2.32
C TYR A 395 -18.14 17.88 -3.65
N ILE A 396 -19.09 18.77 -3.82
CA ILE A 396 -19.12 19.74 -4.92
C ILE A 396 -18.94 21.11 -4.29
N SER A 397 -18.05 21.91 -4.89
CA SER A 397 -17.81 23.28 -4.47
C SER A 397 -17.71 24.23 -5.65
N ASP A 398 -18.19 25.45 -5.50
CA ASP A 398 -17.91 26.57 -6.39
C ASP A 398 -16.51 27.17 -6.18
N ARG A 399 -15.85 26.83 -5.07
CA ARG A 399 -14.47 27.22 -4.77
C ARG A 399 -13.50 26.25 -5.40
N SER A 400 -12.56 26.80 -6.16
CA SER A 400 -11.52 26.01 -6.81
C SER A 400 -10.67 25.30 -5.76
N SER A 401 -10.45 24.00 -5.95
CA SER A 401 -9.54 23.22 -5.10
C SER A 401 -8.13 23.28 -5.68
N MET A 402 -7.15 23.54 -4.82
CA MET A 402 -5.75 23.58 -5.22
C MET A 402 -5.12 22.19 -5.22
N THR A 403 -4.23 21.92 -6.18
CA THR A 403 -3.50 20.65 -6.32
C THR A 403 -2.00 20.88 -6.43
N GLY A 404 -1.23 19.79 -6.40
CA GLY A 404 0.19 19.81 -6.70
C GLY A 404 1.06 20.44 -5.61
N LEU A 405 0.53 20.72 -4.42
CA LEU A 405 1.34 21.24 -3.32
C LEU A 405 2.42 20.22 -2.94
N GLN A 406 3.66 20.67 -2.91
CA GLN A 406 4.83 19.92 -2.46
C GLN A 406 5.63 20.75 -1.48
N ALA A 407 6.29 20.09 -0.52
CA ALA A 407 7.14 20.72 0.47
C ALA A 407 8.51 20.04 0.51
N THR A 408 9.55 20.81 0.20
CA THR A 408 10.95 20.36 0.22
C THR A 408 11.69 21.00 1.39
N PRO A 409 12.14 20.23 2.39
CA PRO A 409 12.83 20.79 3.55
C PRO A 409 14.24 21.27 3.20
N GLN A 410 14.67 22.36 3.83
CA GLN A 410 15.99 22.95 3.74
C GLN A 410 16.44 23.45 5.13
N ASN A 411 17.63 24.04 5.23
CA ASN A 411 18.16 24.55 6.50
C ASN A 411 17.39 25.80 6.97
N GLY A 412 16.60 25.62 8.03
CA GLY A 412 15.80 26.67 8.66
C GLY A 412 14.63 27.14 7.80
N GLN A 413 14.31 26.42 6.72
CA GLN A 413 13.31 26.83 5.74
C GLN A 413 12.70 25.64 5.00
N VAL A 414 11.54 25.86 4.40
CA VAL A 414 10.86 24.88 3.53
C VAL A 414 10.50 25.58 2.23
N HIS A 415 10.93 24.98 1.12
CA HIS A 415 10.56 25.40 -0.22
C HIS A 415 9.24 24.73 -0.63
N LEU A 416 8.31 25.52 -1.14
CA LEU A 416 6.97 25.11 -1.52
C LEU A 416 6.72 25.38 -3.00
N THR A 417 6.08 24.42 -3.66
CA THR A 417 5.59 24.55 -5.04
C THR A 417 4.15 24.04 -5.11
N TRP A 418 3.30 24.64 -5.93
CA TRP A 418 1.92 24.17 -6.16
C TRP A 418 1.44 24.50 -7.57
N ASP A 419 0.32 23.91 -8.01
CA ASP A 419 -0.28 24.24 -9.30
C ASP A 419 -0.91 25.64 -9.25
N ALA A 420 -0.67 26.45 -10.28
CA ALA A 420 -1.29 27.78 -10.37
C ALA A 420 -2.82 27.67 -10.48
N VAL A 421 -3.52 28.48 -9.68
CA VAL A 421 -4.97 28.65 -9.78
C VAL A 421 -5.24 29.83 -10.72
N PRO A 422 -5.97 29.63 -11.83
CA PRO A 422 -6.36 30.72 -12.72
C PRO A 422 -7.09 31.83 -11.96
N GLU A 423 -6.82 33.09 -12.32
CA GLU A 423 -7.45 34.28 -11.72
C GLU A 423 -7.13 34.52 -10.23
N ALA A 424 -6.17 33.80 -9.66
CA ALA A 424 -5.68 34.09 -8.31
C ALA A 424 -5.06 35.49 -8.25
N ASP A 425 -5.49 36.30 -7.28
CA ASP A 425 -4.88 37.59 -6.95
C ASP A 425 -3.69 37.40 -5.99
N GLU A 426 -3.87 36.53 -4.99
CA GLU A 426 -2.88 36.19 -3.98
C GLU A 426 -3.03 34.73 -3.53
N TYR A 427 -2.00 34.19 -2.90
CA TYR A 427 -2.06 32.93 -2.16
C TYR A 427 -1.86 33.17 -0.68
N ARG A 428 -2.53 32.36 0.14
CA ARG A 428 -2.34 32.30 1.59
C ARG A 428 -1.77 30.96 1.97
N ILE A 429 -0.57 31.00 2.54
CA ILE A 429 0.17 29.83 3.00
C ILE A 429 -0.01 29.78 4.50
N THR A 430 -0.67 28.72 4.99
CA THR A 430 -0.83 28.49 6.42
C THR A 430 0.06 27.34 6.85
N TYR A 431 0.91 27.56 7.85
CA TYR A 431 1.80 26.55 8.40
C TYR A 431 1.69 26.43 9.92
N MET A 432 1.91 25.21 10.43
CA MET A 432 1.79 24.89 11.85
C MET A 432 2.70 23.73 12.27
N LYS A 433 2.93 23.60 13.58
CA LYS A 433 3.62 22.44 14.18
C LYS A 433 2.68 21.39 14.75
N GLN A 434 1.43 21.75 15.03
CA GLN A 434 0.43 20.82 15.56
C GLN A 434 -0.40 20.24 14.41
N TYR A 435 -0.42 18.92 14.32
CA TYR A 435 -1.16 18.21 13.28
C TYR A 435 -2.66 18.16 13.58
N PRO A 436 -3.49 18.37 12.56
CA PRO A 436 -3.63 19.61 11.80
C PRO A 436 -4.52 20.60 12.56
N ASP A 437 -4.06 21.83 12.74
CA ASP A 437 -4.84 22.91 13.39
C ASP A 437 -4.82 24.18 12.54
N VAL A 438 -5.43 24.12 11.34
CA VAL A 438 -5.40 25.19 10.32
C VAL A 438 -5.92 26.52 10.86
N LEU A 439 -6.90 26.50 11.75
CA LEU A 439 -7.50 27.71 12.31
C LEU A 439 -6.55 28.48 13.24
N ASN A 440 -5.55 27.81 13.83
CA ASN A 440 -4.55 28.43 14.71
C ASN A 440 -3.14 28.47 14.07
N GLY A 441 -3.02 28.17 12.78
CA GLY A 441 -1.76 28.20 12.04
C GLY A 441 -1.25 29.63 11.80
N GLN A 442 0.03 29.76 11.49
CA GLN A 442 0.61 31.02 11.02
C GLN A 442 0.34 31.17 9.52
N THR A 443 -0.18 32.33 9.11
CA THR A 443 -0.53 32.59 7.71
C THR A 443 0.36 33.67 7.11
N ILE A 444 0.87 33.41 5.90
CA ILE A 444 1.58 34.37 5.06
C ILE A 444 0.80 34.58 3.77
N THR A 445 0.64 35.84 3.36
CA THR A 445 0.03 36.21 2.07
C THR A 445 1.12 36.55 1.06
N VAL A 446 1.02 35.98 -0.13
CA VAL A 446 2.01 36.13 -1.21
C VAL A 446 1.31 36.45 -2.54
N GLN A 447 2.02 37.09 -3.46
CA GLN A 447 1.48 37.41 -4.79
C GLN A 447 1.29 36.14 -5.64
N ALA A 448 0.37 36.18 -6.61
CA ALA A 448 -0.02 35.01 -7.40
C ALA A 448 1.07 34.42 -8.31
N ASP A 449 2.18 35.12 -8.55
CA ASP A 449 3.32 34.65 -9.34
C ASP A 449 4.33 33.79 -8.55
N THR A 450 4.15 33.64 -7.24
CA THR A 450 5.08 32.92 -6.34
C THR A 450 4.91 31.40 -6.31
N TYR A 451 3.97 30.83 -7.07
CA TYR A 451 3.53 29.44 -6.95
C TYR A 451 4.57 28.35 -7.25
N GLN A 452 5.65 28.68 -7.98
CA GLN A 452 6.73 27.74 -8.29
C GLN A 452 7.97 27.91 -7.42
N ASP A 453 8.08 28.99 -6.65
CA ASP A 453 9.32 29.31 -5.95
C ASP A 453 9.06 30.16 -4.70
N TYR A 454 8.31 29.60 -3.75
CA TYR A 454 8.13 30.24 -2.46
C TYR A 454 8.84 29.47 -1.35
N THR A 455 9.57 30.20 -0.51
CA THR A 455 10.30 29.61 0.62
C THR A 455 9.83 30.20 1.94
N VAL A 456 9.31 29.35 2.83
CA VAL A 456 8.99 29.72 4.21
C VAL A 456 10.27 29.64 5.04
N THR A 457 10.74 30.77 5.55
CA THR A 457 12.01 30.88 6.32
C THR A 457 11.77 31.03 7.83
N GLY A 458 12.83 30.86 8.63
CA GLY A 458 12.77 31.07 10.08
C GLY A 458 12.12 29.91 10.83
N LEU A 459 12.15 28.73 10.22
CA LEU A 459 11.61 27.50 10.79
C LEU A 459 12.66 26.80 11.65
N ASP A 460 12.22 26.10 12.68
CA ASP A 460 13.11 25.35 13.55
C ASP A 460 13.60 24.08 12.86
N ASN A 461 14.91 23.93 12.74
CA ASN A 461 15.52 22.70 12.26
C ASN A 461 15.36 21.56 13.26
N ASN A 462 15.32 20.34 12.72
CA ASN A 462 15.41 19.09 13.47
C ASN A 462 14.34 19.05 14.58
N SER A 463 13.13 19.49 14.27
CA SER A 463 12.00 19.57 15.20
C SER A 463 10.88 18.64 14.76
N VAL A 464 9.72 18.78 15.39
CA VAL A 464 8.46 18.23 14.85
C VAL A 464 8.24 18.78 13.44
N PRO A 465 7.66 18.00 12.51
CA PRO A 465 7.37 18.48 11.17
C PRO A 465 6.47 19.72 11.20
N TYR A 466 6.70 20.61 10.25
CA TYR A 466 5.74 21.64 9.91
C TYR A 466 4.77 21.09 8.89
N TYR A 467 3.49 21.40 9.07
CA TYR A 467 2.43 21.11 8.12
C TYR A 467 2.09 22.37 7.35
N PHE A 468 1.76 22.22 6.07
CA PHE A 468 1.48 23.31 5.16
C PHE A 468 0.19 23.03 4.40
N VAL A 469 -0.65 24.05 4.29
CA VAL A 469 -1.77 24.13 3.36
C VAL A 469 -1.71 25.49 2.66
N VAL A 470 -2.15 25.52 1.41
CA VAL A 470 -2.22 26.75 0.62
C VAL A 470 -3.63 26.92 0.09
N ASN A 471 -4.16 28.14 0.14
CA ASN A 471 -5.39 28.48 -0.56
C ASN A 471 -5.17 29.71 -1.45
N ALA A 472 -5.83 29.73 -2.60
CA ALA A 472 -5.90 30.91 -3.45
C ALA A 472 -6.92 31.92 -2.90
N VAL A 473 -6.76 33.18 -3.27
CA VAL A 473 -7.76 34.23 -3.08
C VAL A 473 -8.07 34.82 -4.45
N ILE A 474 -9.35 34.84 -4.81
CA ILE A 474 -9.85 35.36 -6.09
C ILE A 474 -10.93 36.38 -5.77
N ASN A 475 -10.77 37.61 -6.26
CA ASN A 475 -11.67 38.75 -5.99
C ASN A 475 -11.92 38.95 -4.48
N GLY A 476 -10.87 38.79 -3.67
CA GLY A 476 -10.95 38.90 -2.20
C GLY A 476 -11.63 37.72 -1.50
N GLN A 477 -11.97 36.64 -2.21
CA GLN A 477 -12.60 35.45 -1.66
C GLN A 477 -11.64 34.26 -1.59
N ASN A 478 -11.58 33.62 -0.42
CA ASN A 478 -10.80 32.40 -0.24
C ASN A 478 -11.37 31.26 -1.09
N GLN A 479 -10.48 30.55 -1.78
CA GLN A 479 -10.75 29.29 -2.43
C GLN A 479 -10.50 28.12 -1.48
N ASN A 480 -10.85 26.89 -1.88
CA ASN A 480 -10.59 25.72 -1.07
C ASN A 480 -9.08 25.49 -0.88
N TYR A 481 -8.71 24.99 0.29
CA TYR A 481 -7.32 24.63 0.60
C TYR A 481 -6.84 23.50 -0.30
N SER A 482 -5.52 23.47 -0.51
CA SER A 482 -4.81 22.30 -1.04
C SER A 482 -4.99 21.07 -0.15
N ASN A 483 -4.49 19.93 -0.63
CA ASN A 483 -4.10 18.85 0.27
C ASN A 483 -3.03 19.35 1.27
N LEU A 484 -3.02 18.75 2.45
CA LEU A 484 -2.05 19.05 3.50
C LEU A 484 -0.75 18.29 3.22
N VAL A 485 0.37 19.01 3.20
CA VAL A 485 1.71 18.42 3.11
C VAL A 485 2.50 18.71 4.37
N HIS A 486 3.62 18.03 4.55
CA HIS A 486 4.51 18.26 5.69
C HIS A 486 5.97 18.21 5.27
N ALA A 487 6.80 18.94 6.02
CA ALA A 487 8.25 18.90 5.87
C ALA A 487 8.93 19.24 7.21
N THR A 488 10.08 18.61 7.45
CA THR A 488 10.92 18.89 8.63
C THR A 488 12.20 19.59 8.16
N PRO A 489 12.37 20.90 8.39
CA PRO A 489 13.62 21.60 8.11
C PRO A 489 14.81 20.93 8.80
N MET A 490 15.96 20.89 8.13
CA MET A 490 17.16 20.20 8.62
C MET A 490 18.40 21.07 8.51
N SER A 491 19.19 21.13 9.60
CA SER A 491 20.43 21.92 9.63
C SER A 491 21.64 21.20 9.01
N TYR A 492 21.48 19.93 8.65
CA TYR A 492 22.52 19.06 8.11
C TYR A 492 22.11 18.49 6.76
N ALA A 493 23.11 18.11 5.97
CA ALA A 493 22.89 17.42 4.72
C ALA A 493 22.22 16.05 4.93
N ILE A 494 21.56 15.56 3.89
CA ILE A 494 20.98 14.21 3.82
C ILE A 494 21.96 13.35 3.03
N GLY A 495 22.27 12.16 3.55
CA GLY A 495 23.13 11.19 2.89
C GLY A 495 22.46 10.51 1.70
N ASP A 496 23.25 9.84 0.89
CA ASP A 496 22.77 9.05 -0.24
C ASP A 496 22.21 7.70 0.24
N PRO A 497 21.22 7.10 -0.46
CA PRO A 497 20.78 5.74 -0.18
C PRO A 497 21.94 4.73 -0.25
N VAL A 498 21.81 3.60 0.45
CA VAL A 498 22.81 2.52 0.37
C VAL A 498 23.02 2.06 -1.08
N PRO A 499 24.20 1.51 -1.43
CA PRO A 499 24.44 1.03 -2.79
C PRO A 499 23.40 -0.03 -3.21
N LYS A 500 22.88 0.11 -4.43
CA LYS A 500 21.91 -0.85 -4.99
C LYS A 500 22.46 -2.27 -4.95
N GLY A 501 21.66 -3.21 -4.44
CA GLY A 501 22.05 -4.61 -4.24
C GLY A 501 22.65 -4.89 -2.86
N THR A 502 22.63 -3.91 -1.95
CA THR A 502 22.88 -4.14 -0.52
C THR A 502 21.88 -5.15 0.01
N THR A 503 22.35 -6.12 0.78
CA THR A 503 21.50 -7.09 1.47
C THR A 503 21.44 -6.76 2.95
N VAL A 504 20.26 -6.89 3.55
CA VAL A 504 20.03 -6.57 4.96
C VAL A 504 19.58 -7.82 5.74
N THR A 505 20.05 -7.99 6.96
CA THR A 505 19.65 -9.08 7.87
C THR A 505 19.48 -8.56 9.30
N THR A 506 18.60 -9.21 10.07
CA THR A 506 18.34 -8.83 11.47
C THR A 506 18.19 -10.06 12.37
N LEU A 507 18.21 -9.81 13.67
CA LEU A 507 17.91 -10.80 14.71
C LEU A 507 16.43 -11.21 14.81
N GLY A 508 15.55 -10.44 14.19
CA GLY A 508 14.12 -10.61 14.31
C GLY A 508 13.38 -9.35 13.88
N TYR A 509 12.20 -9.54 13.33
CA TYR A 509 11.35 -8.46 12.86
C TYR A 509 9.88 -8.90 12.93
N TYR A 510 8.97 -7.94 12.90
CA TYR A 510 7.54 -8.20 12.75
C TYR A 510 7.20 -8.53 11.31
N ASP A 511 6.36 -9.53 11.05
CA ASP A 511 6.10 -10.08 9.71
C ASP A 511 5.74 -9.03 8.63
N ASN A 512 5.15 -7.88 9.02
CA ASN A 512 4.77 -6.77 8.13
C ASN A 512 5.69 -5.54 8.20
N LYS A 513 6.86 -5.65 8.85
CA LYS A 513 7.88 -4.59 9.03
C LYS A 513 9.27 -5.18 8.83
N PRO A 514 9.55 -5.75 7.65
CA PRO A 514 10.77 -6.49 7.40
C PRO A 514 11.97 -5.53 7.28
N PRO A 515 13.22 -6.02 7.47
CA PRO A 515 14.39 -5.17 7.47
C PRO A 515 14.70 -4.53 6.11
N GLU A 516 14.22 -5.09 5.01
CA GLU A 516 14.34 -4.55 3.66
C GLU A 516 13.71 -3.16 3.53
N ASN A 517 12.75 -2.83 4.41
CA ASN A 517 12.19 -1.48 4.49
C ASN A 517 13.28 -0.43 4.77
N THR A 518 14.40 -0.79 5.40
CA THR A 518 15.49 0.16 5.72
C THR A 518 16.40 0.52 4.54
N ILE A 519 16.14 -0.03 3.36
CA ILE A 519 16.95 0.15 2.14
C ILE A 519 16.08 0.27 0.88
N ASP A 520 14.77 0.48 1.03
CA ASP A 520 13.81 0.49 -0.08
C ASP A 520 13.60 1.89 -0.69
N GLY A 521 14.11 2.93 -0.01
CA GLY A 521 13.94 4.33 -0.41
C GLY A 521 12.54 4.88 -0.17
N ASP A 522 11.68 4.14 0.53
CA ASP A 522 10.34 4.54 0.93
C ASP A 522 10.31 4.90 2.42
N LEU A 523 10.39 6.20 2.71
CA LEU A 523 10.37 6.71 4.09
C LEU A 523 9.06 6.42 4.84
N SER A 524 8.01 5.94 4.18
CA SER A 524 6.76 5.54 4.84
C SER A 524 6.79 4.13 5.41
N THR A 525 7.69 3.27 4.91
CA THR A 525 7.90 1.92 5.45
C THR A 525 8.97 1.97 6.55
N TYR A 526 8.97 0.96 7.41
CA TYR A 526 9.95 0.88 8.50
C TYR A 526 10.13 -0.54 9.01
N TRP A 527 11.30 -0.81 9.54
CA TRP A 527 11.64 -2.00 10.31
C TRP A 527 11.36 -1.77 11.80
N ILE A 528 10.81 -2.80 12.46
CA ILE A 528 10.70 -2.88 13.92
C ILE A 528 11.40 -4.17 14.38
N PRO A 529 12.33 -4.12 15.35
CA PRO A 529 12.92 -5.31 15.93
C PRO A 529 11.86 -6.10 16.72
N ASN A 530 11.84 -7.42 16.50
CA ASN A 530 11.04 -8.34 17.30
C ASN A 530 11.87 -8.95 18.44
N THR A 531 12.51 -8.07 19.23
CA THR A 531 13.00 -8.42 20.56
C THR A 531 11.84 -8.23 21.53
N GLY A 532 11.65 -9.08 22.54
CA GLY A 532 10.42 -9.05 23.36
C GLY A 532 10.05 -7.73 24.06
N ASP A 533 10.93 -6.71 24.05
CA ASP A 533 10.68 -5.35 24.55
C ASP A 533 10.51 -4.28 23.45
N HIS A 534 10.83 -4.60 22.19
CA HIS A 534 10.87 -3.71 21.01
C HIS A 534 11.73 -2.46 21.19
N LYS A 535 12.58 -2.45 22.22
CA LYS A 535 13.39 -1.31 22.66
C LYS A 535 14.86 -1.45 22.29
N SER A 536 15.24 -2.61 21.78
CA SER A 536 16.58 -2.90 21.31
C SER A 536 16.52 -3.68 19.99
N GLY A 537 17.57 -3.60 19.19
CA GLY A 537 17.61 -4.32 17.93
C GLY A 537 19.00 -4.35 17.32
N THR A 538 19.27 -5.38 16.52
CA THR A 538 20.49 -5.49 15.70
C THR A 538 20.12 -5.69 14.25
N ILE A 539 20.69 -4.85 13.39
CA ILE A 539 20.50 -4.87 11.94
C ILE A 539 21.85 -4.79 11.22
N ASN A 540 22.02 -5.60 10.19
CA ASN A 540 23.25 -5.75 9.43
C ASN A 540 22.98 -5.45 7.96
N TYR A 541 23.90 -4.72 7.34
CA TYR A 541 23.89 -4.35 5.94
C TYR A 541 25.18 -4.87 5.31
N ARG A 542 25.08 -5.61 4.22
CA ARG A 542 26.22 -6.08 3.43
C ARG A 542 26.15 -5.44 2.06
N PHE A 543 27.18 -4.67 1.73
CA PHE A 543 27.27 -3.96 0.47
C PHE A 543 27.70 -4.91 -0.66
N PRO A 544 27.27 -4.66 -1.91
CA PRO A 544 27.69 -5.45 -3.07
C PRO A 544 29.18 -5.30 -3.39
N LYS A 545 29.79 -4.18 -2.98
CA LYS A 545 31.22 -3.88 -3.08
C LYS A 545 31.66 -2.99 -1.91
N PRO A 546 32.95 -2.98 -1.52
CA PRO A 546 33.43 -2.06 -0.51
C PRO A 546 33.14 -0.58 -0.85
N VAL A 547 32.61 0.16 0.10
CA VAL A 547 32.17 1.57 -0.02
C VAL A 547 33.09 2.46 0.80
N GLN A 548 33.57 3.57 0.22
CA GLN A 548 34.36 4.56 0.95
C GLN A 548 33.43 5.45 1.79
N LEU A 549 33.27 5.14 3.08
CA LEU A 549 32.37 5.86 3.98
C LEU A 549 33.05 7.01 4.72
N SER A 550 32.30 8.08 4.97
CA SER A 550 32.69 9.17 5.88
C SER A 550 31.67 9.44 6.99
N ALA A 551 30.39 9.11 6.78
CA ALA A 551 29.36 9.19 7.81
C ALA A 551 28.18 8.25 7.52
N ILE A 552 27.43 7.94 8.58
CA ILE A 552 26.21 7.13 8.55
C ILE A 552 25.07 7.99 9.06
N GLN A 553 23.89 7.91 8.46
CA GLN A 553 22.73 8.68 8.85
C GLN A 553 21.50 7.79 8.88
N LEU A 554 20.68 7.95 9.90
CA LEU A 554 19.54 7.07 10.15
C LEU A 554 18.25 7.86 10.01
N VAL A 555 17.23 7.23 9.42
CA VAL A 555 15.87 7.75 9.42
C VAL A 555 15.03 6.91 10.37
N SER A 556 14.37 7.56 11.33
CA SER A 556 13.65 6.87 12.40
C SER A 556 12.35 7.60 12.74
N MET A 557 11.27 6.84 12.99
CA MET A 557 10.05 7.38 13.59
C MET A 557 10.20 7.40 15.11
N LEU A 558 9.83 8.52 15.72
CA LEU A 558 10.01 8.73 17.15
C LEU A 558 8.73 9.33 17.74
N ASN A 559 7.99 8.48 18.46
CA ASN A 559 6.71 8.86 19.07
C ASN A 559 6.84 9.59 20.42
N VAL A 560 8.06 9.72 20.94
CA VAL A 560 8.37 10.51 22.15
C VAL A 560 9.79 11.08 21.99
N PRO A 561 10.03 12.36 22.31
CA PRO A 561 11.39 12.93 22.25
C PRO A 561 12.31 12.21 23.25
N GLY A 562 13.55 11.90 22.83
CA GLY A 562 14.46 11.09 23.65
C GLY A 562 15.88 10.97 23.10
N LYS A 563 16.73 10.25 23.82
CA LYS A 563 18.08 9.88 23.35
C LYS A 563 18.07 8.42 22.94
N GLN A 564 18.43 8.14 21.70
CA GLN A 564 18.62 6.78 21.20
C GLN A 564 20.10 6.44 21.23
N ALA A 565 20.42 5.28 21.81
CA ALA A 565 21.78 4.76 21.81
C ALA A 565 22.02 3.96 20.53
N PHE A 566 23.22 4.13 19.97
CA PHE A 566 23.69 3.40 18.81
C PHE A 566 25.12 2.92 19.04
N THR A 567 25.34 1.66 18.74
CA THR A 567 26.68 1.09 18.59
C THR A 567 26.78 0.59 17.15
N ILE A 568 27.73 1.13 16.40
CA ILE A 568 27.86 0.90 14.96
C ILE A 568 29.21 0.28 14.66
N TYR A 569 29.21 -0.79 13.89
CA TYR A 569 30.40 -1.49 13.41
C TYR A 569 30.47 -1.47 11.88
N GLY A 570 31.69 -1.43 11.35
CA GLY A 570 31.99 -1.51 9.92
C GLY A 570 32.76 -2.78 9.60
N LEU A 571 32.36 -3.49 8.56
CA LEU A 571 32.98 -4.74 8.15
C LEU A 571 34.15 -4.49 7.21
N GLN A 572 35.33 -4.99 7.54
CA GLN A 572 36.54 -4.91 6.69
C GLN A 572 37.33 -6.21 6.77
N GLY A 573 37.53 -6.89 5.64
CA GLY A 573 38.36 -8.09 5.60
C GLY A 573 37.92 -9.16 6.62
N ASN A 574 36.61 -9.40 6.70
CA ASN A 574 35.94 -10.29 7.65
C ASN A 574 35.96 -9.88 9.13
N ASN A 575 36.44 -8.68 9.48
CA ASN A 575 36.40 -8.18 10.86
C ASN A 575 35.39 -7.04 11.01
N TRP A 576 34.61 -7.07 12.08
CA TRP A 576 33.74 -5.97 12.50
C TRP A 576 34.52 -4.99 13.38
N ASN A 577 34.76 -3.79 12.86
CA ASN A 577 35.46 -2.73 13.57
C ASN A 577 34.46 -1.74 14.14
N LEU A 578 34.58 -1.41 15.43
CA LEU A 578 33.73 -0.39 16.06
C LEU A 578 33.97 0.97 15.39
N LEU A 579 32.90 1.57 14.87
CA LEU A 579 32.92 2.90 14.24
C LEU A 579 32.37 3.98 15.16
N TYR A 580 31.35 3.65 15.94
CA TYR A 580 30.68 4.60 16.83
C TYR A 580 30.03 3.86 18.00
N ASP A 581 30.08 4.45 19.19
CA ASP A 581 29.32 4.01 20.36
C ASP A 581 28.88 5.24 21.17
N GLY A 582 27.59 5.55 21.14
CA GLY A 582 27.09 6.79 21.71
C GLY A 582 25.59 6.99 21.62
N LYS A 583 25.13 8.19 21.98
CA LYS A 583 23.71 8.56 22.01
C LYS A 583 23.44 9.78 21.14
N ILE A 584 22.37 9.75 20.38
CA ILE A 584 21.94 10.85 19.51
C ILE A 584 20.64 11.43 20.05
N GLN A 585 20.53 12.76 20.02
CA GLN A 585 19.29 13.44 20.34
C GLN A 585 18.30 13.23 19.21
N ALA A 586 17.16 12.64 19.57
CA ALA A 586 16.12 12.26 18.65
C ALA A 586 14.86 13.07 19.03
N TYR A 587 14.26 13.72 18.04
CA TYR A 587 13.10 14.59 18.25
C TYR A 587 11.81 13.85 17.92
N PHE A 588 10.68 14.29 18.49
CA PHE A 588 9.38 13.71 18.13
C PHE A 588 9.13 13.91 16.64
N ASN A 589 8.95 12.81 15.92
CA ASN A 589 8.56 12.83 14.53
C ASN A 589 7.78 11.54 14.22
N PRO A 590 6.43 11.61 14.18
CA PRO A 590 5.58 10.45 13.98
C PRO A 590 5.55 9.98 12.52
N PHE A 591 6.06 10.79 11.59
CA PHE A 591 6.15 10.47 10.16
C PHE A 591 7.56 10.04 9.73
N GLY A 592 8.53 10.08 10.64
CA GLY A 592 9.92 9.78 10.33
C GLY A 592 10.80 11.01 10.19
N GLY A 593 11.94 11.00 10.88
CA GLY A 593 12.92 12.08 10.82
C GLY A 593 14.30 11.57 10.46
N VAL A 594 14.94 12.21 9.48
CA VAL A 594 16.36 12.02 9.20
C VAL A 594 17.14 12.56 10.40
N LEU A 595 17.89 11.71 11.10
CA LEU A 595 18.72 12.09 12.24
C LEU A 595 20.02 12.79 11.80
N PRO A 596 20.73 13.49 12.70
CA PRO A 596 22.05 14.01 12.39
C PRO A 596 23.00 12.89 11.91
N ALA A 597 23.82 13.19 10.91
CA ALA A 597 24.83 12.26 10.44
C ALA A 597 25.85 11.95 11.55
N ILE A 598 26.21 10.68 11.66
CA ILE A 598 27.20 10.13 12.58
C ILE A 598 28.51 9.99 11.81
N PRO A 599 29.52 10.83 12.06
CA PRO A 599 30.83 10.68 11.43
C PRO A 599 31.43 9.32 11.81
N VAL A 600 32.03 8.64 10.82
CA VAL A 600 32.75 7.39 11.04
C VAL A 600 34.18 7.52 10.53
N PRO A 601 35.14 6.73 11.04
CA PRO A 601 36.50 6.73 10.53
C PRO A 601 36.52 6.52 9.00
N PRO A 602 37.16 7.40 8.21
CA PRO A 602 37.20 7.25 6.76
C PRO A 602 37.83 5.91 6.36
N GLY A 603 37.14 5.12 5.56
CA GLY A 603 37.63 3.82 5.12
C GLY A 603 36.72 3.14 4.12
N LYS A 604 37.24 2.08 3.47
CA LYS A 604 36.43 1.19 2.63
C LYS A 604 35.81 0.12 3.50
N TYR A 605 34.48 0.07 3.58
CA TYR A 605 33.75 -0.91 4.37
C TYR A 605 32.91 -1.78 3.46
N GLU A 606 32.84 -3.08 3.75
CA GLU A 606 32.05 -4.07 3.03
C GLU A 606 30.62 -4.18 3.58
N GLY A 607 30.34 -3.56 4.72
CA GLY A 607 29.04 -3.61 5.38
C GLY A 607 29.03 -2.82 6.68
N ILE A 608 27.84 -2.64 7.26
CA ILE A 608 27.59 -1.94 8.51
C ILE A 608 26.70 -2.82 9.40
N MET A 609 26.98 -2.85 10.69
CA MET A 609 26.11 -3.44 11.70
C MET A 609 25.74 -2.36 12.70
N ILE A 610 24.45 -2.27 13.04
CA ILE A 610 23.90 -1.27 13.94
C ILE A 610 23.16 -1.99 15.06
N LEU A 611 23.62 -1.74 16.27
CA LEU A 611 22.92 -2.07 17.50
C LEU A 611 22.29 -0.79 18.01
N THR A 612 21.03 -0.87 18.41
CA THR A 612 20.30 0.29 18.91
C THR A 612 19.52 -0.05 20.16
N GLU A 613 19.44 0.90 21.08
CA GLU A 613 18.66 0.81 22.30
C GLU A 613 17.96 2.13 22.60
N THR A 614 16.71 2.07 23.06
CA THR A 614 15.94 3.25 23.52
C THR A 614 15.21 2.92 24.82
N THR A 615 15.03 3.92 25.67
CA THR A 615 14.34 3.75 26.96
C THR A 615 12.86 4.13 26.90
N THR A 616 12.45 4.93 25.92
CA THR A 616 11.16 5.65 25.92
C THR A 616 10.14 5.15 24.91
N THR A 617 10.55 4.54 23.79
CA THR A 617 9.64 4.13 22.69
C THR A 617 10.06 2.79 22.09
N TRP A 618 9.34 2.30 21.09
CA TRP A 618 9.88 1.25 20.21
C TRP A 618 11.00 1.82 19.34
N VAL A 619 11.95 0.95 18.98
CA VAL A 619 12.91 1.23 17.90
C VAL A 619 12.16 1.11 16.58
N THR A 620 12.27 2.13 15.73
CA THR A 620 11.84 2.05 14.34
C THR A 620 12.94 2.59 13.44
N PHE A 621 13.27 1.91 12.36
CA PHE A 621 14.14 2.45 11.32
C PHE A 621 13.43 2.43 9.98
N GLN A 622 13.37 3.59 9.34
CA GLN A 622 12.78 3.74 8.02
C GLN A 622 13.82 3.55 6.94
N GLU A 623 15.02 4.12 7.08
CA GLU A 623 16.04 4.05 6.03
C GLU A 623 17.45 4.23 6.64
N LEU A 624 18.43 3.59 6.02
CA LEU A 624 19.86 3.84 6.23
C LEU A 624 20.42 4.70 5.10
N LEU A 625 20.90 5.89 5.43
CA LEU A 625 21.56 6.80 4.51
C LEU A 625 23.06 6.86 4.80
N LEU A 626 23.87 7.07 3.77
CA LEU A 626 25.32 7.01 3.83
C LEU A 626 25.94 8.23 3.15
N PHE A 627 27.02 8.75 3.72
CA PHE A 627 27.89 9.68 3.02
C PHE A 627 29.08 8.90 2.49
N TYR A 628 29.10 8.66 1.18
CA TYR A 628 30.13 7.88 0.51
C TYR A 628 30.56 8.46 -0.84
N ASP A 629 31.75 8.06 -1.28
CA ASP A 629 32.31 8.36 -2.62
C ASP A 629 32.18 9.85 -3.04
N ALA A 630 33.07 10.73 -2.53
CA ALA A 630 33.34 12.10 -3.00
C ALA A 630 32.16 13.07 -3.25
N ASN A 631 30.92 12.75 -2.85
CA ASN A 631 29.78 13.68 -2.84
C ASN A 631 29.81 14.62 -1.61
N THR A 632 30.99 15.14 -1.26
CA THR A 632 31.13 16.16 -0.20
C THR A 632 30.91 17.55 -0.78
N ASN A 633 29.67 17.91 -1.10
CA ASN A 633 29.30 19.32 -1.15
C ASN A 633 28.99 19.81 0.27
N GLY A 634 30.03 20.32 0.93
CA GLY A 634 29.91 21.33 1.96
C GLY A 634 29.61 20.84 3.38
N THR A 635 30.63 20.94 4.25
CA THR A 635 30.51 21.11 5.71
C THR A 635 29.90 19.95 6.52
N VAL A 636 30.59 18.81 6.57
CA VAL A 636 30.68 18.07 7.84
C VAL A 636 31.77 18.77 8.65
N LEU A 637 31.39 19.72 9.50
CA LEU A 637 32.33 20.54 10.27
C LEU A 637 33.09 19.70 11.32
N THR A 638 34.41 19.85 11.24
CA THR A 638 35.45 19.69 12.28
C THR A 638 35.65 18.31 12.91
N ASP A 639 36.67 17.64 12.39
CA ASP A 639 37.62 16.75 13.07
C ASP A 639 37.65 16.95 14.61
N THR A 640 36.95 16.09 15.36
CA THR A 640 36.88 16.17 16.84
C THR A 640 37.04 14.81 17.51
N TYR A 641 37.87 13.90 16.99
CA TYR A 641 38.13 12.66 17.75
C TYR A 641 39.62 12.31 17.72
N SER A 642 40.28 12.63 18.84
CA SER A 642 41.58 12.10 19.26
C SER A 642 41.67 10.58 19.04
N PRO A 643 42.85 10.01 18.78
CA PRO A 643 43.01 8.60 18.45
C PRO A 643 42.46 7.71 19.58
N LEU A 644 41.33 7.04 19.32
CA LEU A 644 40.76 6.05 20.21
C LEU A 644 41.41 4.69 19.92
N SER A 645 41.91 4.03 20.96
CA SER A 645 42.39 2.66 20.91
C SER A 645 41.20 1.71 20.69
N ILE A 646 41.16 1.06 19.54
CA ILE A 646 40.07 0.21 19.07
C ILE A 646 40.21 -1.21 19.66
N PRO A 647 39.23 -1.73 20.41
CA PRO A 647 39.14 -3.15 20.66
C PRO A 647 38.49 -3.86 19.47
N THR A 648 39.19 -4.82 18.87
CA THR A 648 38.63 -5.81 17.95
C THR A 648 37.86 -6.87 18.73
N VAL A 649 36.61 -7.14 18.37
CA VAL A 649 35.86 -8.31 18.86
C VAL A 649 36.03 -9.42 17.83
N SER A 650 36.72 -10.51 18.20
CA SER A 650 37.14 -11.57 17.27
C SER A 650 36.19 -12.78 17.24
N THR A 651 34.90 -12.61 17.51
CA THR A 651 33.97 -13.75 17.54
C THR A 651 32.72 -13.43 16.73
N ASP A 652 32.49 -14.25 15.70
CA ASP A 652 31.17 -14.47 15.13
C ASP A 652 30.21 -14.82 16.27
N THR A 653 29.35 -13.86 16.63
CA THR A 653 28.07 -14.18 17.26
C THR A 653 27.02 -14.11 16.17
N TYR A 654 27.05 -15.08 15.25
CA TYR A 654 25.89 -15.74 14.64
C TYR A 654 26.28 -17.13 14.14
#